data_AF-A0A7W9PS95-F1
#
_entry.id   AF-A0A7W9PS95-F1
#
_cell.length_a   1.000
_cell.length_b   1.000
_cell.length_c   1.000
_cell.angle_alpha   90.00
_cell.angle_beta   90.00
_cell.angle_gamma   90.00
#
_symmetry.space_group_name_H-M   'P 1'
#
loop_
_entity.id
_entity.type
_entity.pdbx_description
1 polymer ?
#
loop_
_entity_poly.entity_id
_entity_poly.type
_entity_poly.pdbx_seq_one_letter_code
_entity_poly.pdbx_strand_id
1 'polypeptide(L)'
;MSSRDTIQYAPDVGLLMIPGDPGRDFAPGFAVFDDCVAALRSYLLGLLRKEAVRPAPAKAKCDAVIPVRLSLVPRPDNDYDTRAVSVAAPPGHGGSVLDRHLGYLYSSALDVTSESVRRLTDETGTPVGCHGWIELHDLESDSRFDDEDFDGEDDEAGAGGEWEPSRDQPVSWAEQKAFGYAIGSLRVLLPERQTVRTLVEAYLAGRQQETKERTETRPAPAGVEPGLRRALAERLAVRLRAGLSHRAAGGGWGRETERDRARRRREAEARPLLHAWETYRGSPHGFRGLRAVTRSVFQHTRVVVLDESGVEVGQYHHPNGPLTLTDERVREEALDALRAHGIDVEAPEELAALGGFPDAVVLVHAGTWSIRLSQPGVARRALAEAGWFDPDSGTLTVYAAPLAEPLTVLLRRHGVRPLLVTRGAPREEVEWHNLRAAVAPSAISPVGRSSRVSAGAQRLIPEPYRRWLNAKPQAGKETAVSAGSPLPRLVDDAADNPYYRRVLESLFGAPVDLTQRGPCRLCGRSAQSARPGLFYCHGCCVLAQNGVLRDTGEDGAWTEAIVYALRTLAETEFSGPPSLAQLDRVWLPFEDPGPIDEAMLRRFLVPRPGSALLSARPARPARTWTEWLAHAGLLTDGVRTSMGTVTQATDGHLCRSLFERHVDDFLHHWGVAHEPEPSYPRHPELNTTGLRADWRLADGTFVEALGLMTQEAYAAKVARKRKLARHHGLRLVTVTAEDLDRLPEIFADWLPDGSAG
;
A
#
# COMPACT_ATOMS: atom_id res chain seq x y z
N MET A 1 49.87 -3.84 -6.89
CA MET A 1 48.50 -3.31 -6.76
C MET A 1 48.51 -1.94 -7.40
N SER A 2 47.65 -1.70 -8.39
CA SER A 2 47.61 -0.42 -9.13
C SER A 2 47.15 0.71 -8.20
N SER A 3 47.52 1.97 -8.45
CA SER A 3 47.13 3.12 -7.61
C SER A 3 45.62 3.43 -7.57
N ARG A 4 44.79 2.50 -8.06
CA ARG A 4 43.34 2.61 -8.24
C ARG A 4 42.52 1.77 -7.27
N ASP A 5 43.15 0.97 -6.40
CA ASP A 5 42.43 0.05 -5.49
C ASP A 5 42.52 0.44 -4.00
N THR A 6 43.13 1.58 -3.67
CA THR A 6 43.39 2.01 -2.29
C THR A 6 43.18 3.50 -2.11
N ILE A 7 42.79 3.93 -0.91
CA ILE A 7 42.74 5.35 -0.54
C ILE A 7 44.16 5.93 -0.51
N GLN A 8 44.39 7.05 -1.19
CA GLN A 8 45.71 7.67 -1.32
C GLN A 8 45.65 9.18 -1.15
N TYR A 9 46.69 9.76 -0.55
CA TYR A 9 46.82 11.21 -0.46
C TYR A 9 47.34 11.78 -1.79
N ALA A 10 46.60 12.72 -2.37
CA ALA A 10 46.94 13.44 -3.59
C ALA A 10 47.49 14.83 -3.21
N PRO A 11 48.82 15.03 -3.18
CA PRO A 11 49.43 16.24 -2.64
C PRO A 11 49.22 17.48 -3.53
N ASP A 12 49.01 17.28 -4.83
CA ASP A 12 48.76 18.33 -5.81
C ASP A 12 47.41 19.03 -5.61
N VAL A 13 46.43 18.32 -5.05
CA VAL A 13 45.09 18.87 -4.73
C VAL A 13 44.80 18.94 -3.23
N GLY A 14 45.70 18.42 -2.40
CA GLY A 14 45.58 18.41 -0.94
C GLY A 14 44.43 17.55 -0.42
N LEU A 15 44.09 16.46 -1.11
CA LEU A 15 42.93 15.61 -0.80
C LEU A 15 43.36 14.17 -0.49
N LEU A 16 42.66 13.54 0.45
CA LEU A 16 42.69 12.09 0.62
C LEU A 16 41.64 11.47 -0.32
N MET A 17 42.11 10.83 -1.39
CA MET A 17 41.27 10.40 -2.50
C MET A 17 40.68 9.01 -2.27
N ILE A 18 39.35 8.93 -2.29
CA ILE A 18 38.63 7.66 -2.47
C ILE A 18 38.79 7.24 -3.94
N PRO A 19 39.27 6.01 -4.21
CA PRO A 19 39.43 5.53 -5.59
C PRO A 19 38.06 5.40 -6.27
N GLY A 20 38.05 5.47 -7.60
CA GLY A 20 36.85 5.22 -8.41
C GLY A 20 37.20 4.74 -9.82
N ASP A 21 36.44 3.78 -10.32
CA ASP A 21 36.55 3.18 -11.66
C ASP A 21 35.34 3.57 -12.54
N PRO A 22 35.51 4.42 -13.57
CA PRO A 22 34.44 4.84 -14.47
C PRO A 22 33.73 3.69 -15.20
N GLY A 23 34.34 2.51 -15.31
CA GLY A 23 33.75 1.33 -15.94
C GLY A 23 32.91 0.47 -15.00
N ARG A 24 33.11 0.59 -13.68
CA ARG A 24 32.51 -0.30 -12.67
C ARG A 24 31.65 0.43 -11.65
N ASP A 25 32.00 1.66 -11.31
CA ASP A 25 31.46 2.38 -10.16
C ASP A 25 30.28 3.30 -10.50
N PHE A 26 29.56 3.70 -9.46
CA PHE A 26 28.38 4.54 -9.55
C PHE A 26 28.77 6.02 -9.71
N ALA A 27 28.09 6.72 -10.61
CA ALA A 27 28.37 8.13 -10.92
C ALA A 27 27.19 9.04 -10.54
N PRO A 28 26.87 9.25 -9.25
CA PRO A 28 25.74 10.08 -8.86
C PRO A 28 25.95 11.55 -9.25
N GLY A 29 24.85 12.22 -9.60
CA GLY A 29 24.79 13.68 -9.52
C GLY A 29 24.70 14.13 -8.05
N PHE A 30 24.61 15.44 -7.84
CA PHE A 30 24.39 16.02 -6.52
C PHE A 30 23.43 17.22 -6.64
N ALA A 31 22.73 17.53 -5.56
CA ALA A 31 21.75 18.61 -5.53
C ALA A 31 22.44 19.98 -5.50
N VAL A 32 22.17 20.81 -6.51
CA VAL A 32 22.61 22.21 -6.60
C VAL A 32 21.50 23.11 -6.09
N PHE A 33 21.84 24.03 -5.19
CA PHE A 33 20.94 25.04 -4.65
C PHE A 33 21.37 26.44 -5.13
N ASP A 34 20.46 27.40 -5.08
CA ASP A 34 20.68 28.74 -5.66
C ASP A 34 21.89 29.46 -5.06
N ASP A 35 22.18 29.22 -3.78
CA ASP A 35 23.34 29.75 -3.06
C ASP A 35 24.69 29.14 -3.50
N CYS A 36 24.65 28.03 -4.24
CA CYS A 36 25.83 27.32 -4.74
C CYS A 36 26.14 27.65 -6.21
N VAL A 37 25.23 28.32 -6.93
CA VAL A 37 25.32 28.54 -8.39
C VAL A 37 26.57 29.33 -8.77
N ALA A 38 26.92 30.37 -8.00
CA ALA A 38 28.11 31.18 -8.28
C ALA A 38 29.42 30.37 -8.17
N ALA A 39 29.53 29.53 -7.15
CA ALA A 39 30.68 28.66 -6.96
C ALA A 39 30.75 27.55 -8.02
N LEU A 40 29.60 26.95 -8.36
CA LEU A 40 29.48 25.97 -9.44
C LEU A 40 29.88 26.56 -10.79
N ARG A 41 29.33 27.72 -11.15
CA ARG A 41 29.65 28.44 -12.38
C ARG A 41 31.14 28.75 -12.47
N SER A 42 31.72 29.35 -11.43
CA SER A 42 33.15 29.68 -11.38
C SER A 42 34.02 28.44 -11.56
N TYR A 43 33.65 27.34 -10.90
CA TYR A 43 34.34 26.06 -11.03
C TYR A 43 34.25 25.48 -12.45
N LEU A 44 33.07 25.49 -13.07
CA LEU A 44 32.87 25.01 -14.43
C LEU A 44 33.69 25.84 -15.43
N LEU A 45 33.54 27.16 -15.43
CA LEU A 45 34.25 28.05 -16.36
C LEU A 45 35.78 27.94 -16.24
N GLY A 46 36.30 27.73 -15.02
CA GLY A 46 37.73 27.51 -14.79
C GLY A 46 38.28 26.24 -15.45
N LEU A 47 37.41 25.27 -15.75
CA LEU A 47 37.75 23.95 -16.28
C LEU A 47 37.43 23.78 -17.79
N LEU A 48 36.66 24.69 -18.38
CA LEU A 48 36.31 24.65 -19.81
C LEU A 48 37.50 24.99 -20.71
N ARG A 49 38.36 24.00 -20.94
CA ARG A 49 39.50 24.08 -21.86
C ARG A 49 39.44 22.90 -22.82
N LYS A 50 39.63 23.15 -24.13
CA LYS A 50 39.52 22.10 -25.16
C LYS A 50 40.51 20.96 -24.91
N GLU A 51 41.67 21.27 -24.33
CA GLU A 51 42.72 20.29 -23.98
C GLU A 51 42.32 19.38 -22.80
N ALA A 52 41.28 19.74 -22.04
CA ALA A 52 40.77 18.96 -20.91
C ALA A 52 39.71 17.93 -21.32
N VAL A 53 39.17 18.03 -22.54
CA VAL A 53 38.13 17.13 -23.07
C VAL A 53 38.71 15.72 -23.29
N ARG A 54 37.96 14.71 -22.87
CA ARG A 54 38.29 13.29 -23.03
C ARG A 54 37.07 12.53 -23.61
N PRO A 55 37.29 11.40 -24.29
CA PRO A 55 36.20 10.54 -24.72
C PRO A 55 35.34 10.09 -23.53
N ALA A 56 34.02 10.05 -23.72
CA ALA A 56 33.10 9.61 -22.68
C ALA A 56 33.33 8.12 -22.32
N PRO A 57 33.20 7.73 -21.03
CA PRO A 57 33.19 6.32 -20.63
C PRO A 57 32.02 5.57 -21.29
N ALA A 58 32.19 4.28 -21.59
CA ALA A 58 31.18 3.46 -22.29
C ALA A 58 29.79 3.39 -21.63
N LYS A 59 29.66 3.77 -20.36
CA LYS A 59 28.39 3.80 -19.60
C LYS A 59 27.78 5.21 -19.48
N ALA A 60 28.50 6.26 -19.87
CA ALA A 60 28.01 7.63 -19.79
C ALA A 60 27.10 7.92 -21.00
N LYS A 61 25.97 8.57 -20.77
CA LYS A 61 25.03 8.98 -21.83
C LYS A 61 25.40 10.36 -22.37
N CYS A 62 26.66 10.57 -22.74
CA CYS A 62 27.19 11.83 -23.27
C CYS A 62 28.31 11.55 -24.29
N ASP A 63 28.66 12.56 -25.09
CA ASP A 63 29.61 12.42 -26.19
C ASP A 63 31.06 12.56 -25.72
N ALA A 64 31.30 13.46 -24.77
CA ALA A 64 32.60 13.68 -24.16
C ALA A 64 32.49 14.03 -22.68
N VAL A 65 33.63 14.03 -21.99
CA VAL A 65 33.71 14.41 -20.58
C VAL A 65 34.94 15.25 -20.26
N ILE A 66 34.86 16.07 -19.22
CA ILE A 66 36.02 16.69 -18.57
C ILE A 66 36.23 16.01 -17.21
N PRO A 67 37.31 15.24 -17.00
CA PRO A 67 37.60 14.63 -15.70
C PRO A 67 37.93 15.68 -14.65
N VAL A 68 37.38 15.53 -13.45
CA VAL A 68 37.60 16.45 -12.34
C VAL A 68 37.91 15.73 -11.03
N ARG A 69 38.43 16.47 -10.05
CA ARG A 69 38.55 16.02 -8.65
C ARG A 69 37.73 16.95 -7.78
N LEU A 70 36.98 16.36 -6.85
CA LEU A 70 36.04 17.06 -5.99
C LEU A 70 36.36 16.74 -4.53
N SER A 71 36.09 17.69 -3.65
CA SER A 71 36.21 17.52 -2.21
C SER A 71 34.85 17.16 -1.62
N LEU A 72 34.86 16.21 -0.69
CA LEU A 72 33.70 15.77 0.07
C LEU A 72 33.84 16.27 1.50
N VAL A 73 32.94 17.16 1.91
CA VAL A 73 33.00 17.81 3.21
C VAL A 73 31.80 17.42 4.05
N PRO A 74 31.99 16.67 5.17
CA PRO A 74 30.91 16.41 6.11
C PRO A 74 30.32 17.71 6.65
N ARG A 75 29.00 17.83 6.61
CA ARG A 75 28.24 18.97 7.14
C ARG A 75 27.26 18.47 8.22
N PRO A 76 27.76 18.02 9.38
CA PRO A 76 26.88 17.68 10.50
C PRO A 76 26.13 18.90 11.06
N ASP A 77 26.56 20.11 10.68
CA ASP A 77 25.88 21.37 10.91
C ASP A 77 24.77 21.67 9.88
N ASN A 78 24.51 20.77 8.93
CA ASN A 78 23.39 20.91 8.01
C ASN A 78 22.08 20.59 8.74
N ASP A 79 21.19 21.58 8.80
CA ASP A 79 19.95 21.48 9.56
C ASP A 79 18.91 20.51 8.93
N TYR A 80 19.14 20.01 7.69
CA TYR A 80 18.29 19.08 6.94
C TYR A 80 18.68 17.61 7.09
N ASP A 81 19.95 17.29 6.89
CA ASP A 81 20.47 15.95 7.16
C ASP A 81 21.80 16.11 7.87
N THR A 82 21.90 15.63 9.10
CA THR A 82 23.17 15.65 9.87
C THR A 82 24.23 14.73 9.26
N ARG A 83 23.84 13.90 8.29
CA ARG A 83 24.72 13.10 7.45
C ARG A 83 25.06 13.81 6.14
N ALA A 84 24.65 15.06 5.92
CA ALA A 84 24.92 15.76 4.67
C ALA A 84 26.43 15.81 4.37
N VAL A 85 26.77 15.53 3.12
CA VAL A 85 28.12 15.70 2.58
C VAL A 85 28.04 16.74 1.48
N SER A 86 28.72 17.85 1.70
CA SER A 86 28.90 18.92 0.72
C SER A 86 29.91 18.46 -0.32
N VAL A 87 29.53 18.56 -1.59
CA VAL A 87 30.44 18.51 -2.73
C VAL A 87 31.00 19.91 -2.92
N ALA A 88 32.33 20.02 -2.92
CA ALA A 88 33.04 21.28 -3.04
C ALA A 88 34.19 21.16 -4.05
N ALA A 89 34.60 22.28 -4.65
CA ALA A 89 35.84 22.33 -5.42
C ALA A 89 37.05 21.94 -4.53
N PRO A 90 38.18 21.47 -5.07
CA PRO A 90 39.37 21.15 -4.27
C PRO A 90 39.92 22.36 -3.50
N PRO A 91 40.61 22.16 -2.36
CA PRO A 91 41.27 23.24 -1.61
C PRO A 91 42.18 24.15 -2.46
N GLY A 92 42.80 23.61 -3.52
CA GLY A 92 43.65 24.36 -4.44
C GLY A 92 42.93 25.44 -5.28
N HIS A 93 41.59 25.46 -5.29
CA HIS A 93 40.81 26.54 -5.93
C HIS A 93 40.73 27.82 -5.06
N GLY A 94 41.27 27.81 -3.85
CA GLY A 94 41.20 28.94 -2.92
C GLY A 94 39.83 29.10 -2.25
N GLY A 95 39.72 30.10 -1.38
CA GLY A 95 38.50 30.39 -0.63
C GLY A 95 38.21 29.45 0.56
N SER A 96 37.18 29.79 1.33
CA SER A 96 36.63 28.95 2.40
C SER A 96 35.83 27.78 1.83
N VAL A 97 35.54 26.75 2.63
CA VAL A 97 34.67 25.63 2.21
C VAL A 97 33.34 26.10 1.61
N LEU A 98 32.78 27.20 2.11
CA LEU A 98 31.52 27.75 1.60
C LEU A 98 31.71 28.41 0.22
N ASP A 99 32.82 29.10 0.00
CA ASP A 99 33.13 29.76 -1.28
C ASP A 99 33.34 28.75 -2.43
N ARG A 100 33.71 27.51 -2.09
CA ARG A 100 33.92 26.39 -3.01
C ARG A 100 32.77 25.37 -2.98
N HIS A 101 31.66 25.65 -2.30
CA HIS A 101 30.54 24.72 -2.17
C HIS A 101 29.75 24.64 -3.48
N LEU A 102 29.68 23.45 -4.08
CA LEU A 102 29.02 23.22 -5.37
C LEU A 102 27.59 22.66 -5.18
N GLY A 103 27.37 21.88 -4.12
CA GLY A 103 26.06 21.32 -3.77
C GLY A 103 26.17 20.15 -2.78
N TYR A 104 25.11 19.37 -2.60
CA TYR A 104 25.06 18.25 -1.64
C TYR A 104 24.81 16.91 -2.32
N LEU A 105 25.51 15.85 -1.88
CA LEU A 105 25.20 14.50 -2.32
C LEU A 105 23.72 14.16 -2.01
N TYR A 106 23.04 13.50 -2.95
CA TYR A 106 21.67 13.03 -2.75
C TYR A 106 21.59 11.99 -1.63
N SER A 107 20.44 11.89 -0.96
CA SER A 107 20.22 10.97 0.17
C SER A 107 20.58 9.52 -0.14
N SER A 108 20.34 9.05 -1.37
CA SER A 108 20.73 7.72 -1.85
C SER A 108 22.24 7.46 -1.77
N ALA A 109 23.07 8.50 -1.85
CA ALA A 109 24.52 8.43 -1.69
C ALA A 109 24.99 8.73 -0.25
N LEU A 110 24.12 9.24 0.64
CA LEU A 110 24.48 9.63 2.01
C LEU A 110 24.46 8.46 3.01
N ASP A 111 23.60 7.46 2.80
CA ASP A 111 23.27 6.43 3.79
C ASP A 111 24.46 5.58 4.30
N VAL A 112 25.65 5.67 3.67
CA VAL A 112 26.91 5.07 4.16
C VAL A 112 28.17 5.87 3.86
N THR A 113 28.19 6.58 2.73
CA THR A 113 29.37 7.37 2.34
C THR A 113 29.61 8.50 3.34
N SER A 114 28.56 9.03 3.97
CA SER A 114 28.66 10.09 4.97
C SER A 114 29.49 9.71 6.19
N GLU A 115 29.17 8.57 6.82
CA GLU A 115 29.91 8.10 8.00
C GLU A 115 31.37 7.81 7.64
N SER A 116 31.61 7.18 6.49
CA SER A 116 32.96 6.84 6.02
C SER A 116 33.81 8.09 5.75
N VAL A 117 33.25 9.08 5.05
CA VAL A 117 33.92 10.37 4.76
C VAL A 117 34.15 11.15 6.06
N ARG A 118 33.18 11.16 6.98
CA ARG A 118 33.30 11.80 8.29
C ARG A 118 34.41 11.17 9.12
N ARG A 119 34.43 9.85 9.25
CA ARG A 119 35.47 9.12 9.98
C ARG A 119 36.86 9.37 9.40
N LEU A 120 37.02 9.30 8.08
CA LEU A 120 38.29 9.66 7.43
C LEU A 120 38.71 11.10 7.75
N THR A 121 37.78 12.05 7.68
CA THR A 121 38.07 13.47 7.96
C THR A 121 38.45 13.69 9.43
N ASP A 122 37.71 13.09 10.36
CA ASP A 122 37.89 13.23 11.80
C ASP A 122 39.19 12.56 12.28
N GLU A 123 39.50 11.35 11.77
CA GLU A 123 40.68 10.57 12.18
C GLU A 123 41.97 11.07 11.51
N THR A 124 41.91 11.63 10.30
CA THR A 124 43.11 12.08 9.57
C THR A 124 43.33 13.59 9.61
N GLY A 125 42.30 14.37 9.93
CA GLY A 125 42.32 15.84 9.84
C GLY A 125 42.50 16.38 8.42
N THR A 126 42.46 15.51 7.40
CA THR A 126 42.73 15.83 6.00
C THR A 126 41.42 15.86 5.20
N PRO A 127 41.18 16.84 4.32
CA PRO A 127 39.98 16.85 3.49
C PRO A 127 39.92 15.62 2.57
N VAL A 128 38.76 14.99 2.51
CA VAL A 128 38.51 13.82 1.66
C VAL A 128 38.09 14.28 0.28
N GLY A 129 38.48 13.52 -0.74
CA GLY A 129 38.15 13.78 -2.14
C GLY A 129 37.76 12.53 -2.90
N CYS A 130 37.21 12.77 -4.09
CA CYS A 130 36.80 11.74 -5.04
C CYS A 130 37.03 12.25 -6.48
N HIS A 131 36.99 11.32 -7.43
CA HIS A 131 37.02 11.66 -8.84
C HIS A 131 35.60 12.02 -9.31
N GLY A 132 35.49 12.68 -10.46
CA GLY A 132 34.22 13.00 -11.09
C GLY A 132 34.42 13.41 -12.54
N TRP A 133 33.36 13.80 -13.22
CA TRP A 133 33.45 14.38 -14.55
C TRP A 133 32.28 15.32 -14.86
N ILE A 134 32.53 16.27 -15.76
CA ILE A 134 31.51 17.12 -16.37
C ILE A 134 31.05 16.43 -17.67
N GLU A 135 29.75 16.23 -17.83
CA GLU A 135 29.15 15.69 -19.06
C GLU A 135 29.18 16.75 -20.17
N LEU A 136 29.59 16.36 -21.38
CA LEU A 136 29.57 17.21 -22.58
C LEU A 136 28.74 16.53 -23.67
N HIS A 137 27.82 17.30 -24.25
CA HIS A 137 26.99 16.85 -25.37
C HIS A 137 27.38 17.59 -26.64
N ASP A 138 27.41 16.87 -27.76
CA ASP A 138 27.58 17.50 -29.05
C ASP A 138 26.40 18.44 -29.30
N LEU A 139 26.69 19.65 -29.77
CA LEU A 139 25.68 20.68 -30.00
C LEU A 139 24.63 20.17 -31.00
N GLU A 140 25.02 19.36 -31.98
CA GLU A 140 24.12 18.76 -32.99
C GLU A 140 23.24 17.60 -32.44
N SER A 141 23.59 17.02 -31.30
CA SER A 141 22.92 15.84 -30.72
C SER A 141 21.90 16.18 -29.62
N ASP A 142 21.91 17.43 -29.16
CA ASP A 142 21.03 17.92 -28.12
C ASP A 142 19.67 18.24 -28.73
N SER A 143 18.59 17.61 -28.27
CA SER A 143 17.25 17.81 -28.86
C SER A 143 16.71 19.25 -28.77
N ARG A 144 17.41 20.14 -28.07
CA ARG A 144 17.19 21.59 -28.10
C ARG A 144 17.64 22.26 -29.41
N PHE A 145 18.33 21.53 -30.28
CA PHE A 145 18.83 21.98 -31.58
C PHE A 145 17.90 21.59 -32.76
N ASP A 146 17.00 20.61 -32.57
CA ASP A 146 16.11 20.07 -33.62
C ASP A 146 14.75 20.79 -33.71
N ASP A 147 14.47 21.74 -32.82
CA ASP A 147 13.31 22.62 -32.98
C ASP A 147 13.62 23.66 -34.08
N GLU A 148 13.43 23.27 -35.34
CA GLU A 148 13.37 24.18 -36.50
C GLU A 148 12.23 25.22 -36.39
N ASP A 149 11.40 25.16 -35.34
CA ASP A 149 10.42 26.17 -34.94
C ASP A 149 10.96 27.18 -33.91
N PHE A 150 12.25 27.11 -33.52
CA PHE A 150 12.91 28.17 -32.74
C PHE A 150 13.37 29.30 -33.67
N ASP A 151 12.43 29.82 -34.47
CA ASP A 151 12.53 31.10 -35.14
C ASP A 151 12.66 32.19 -34.05
N GLY A 152 13.89 32.51 -33.65
CA GLY A 152 14.30 33.85 -33.19
C GLY A 152 13.47 34.61 -32.13
N GLU A 153 12.53 34.00 -31.40
CA GLU A 153 11.65 34.73 -30.47
C GLU A 153 12.07 34.65 -28.99
N ASP A 154 13.00 33.76 -28.63
CA ASP A 154 13.55 33.69 -27.25
C ASP A 154 14.97 34.28 -27.14
N ASP A 155 15.60 34.67 -28.26
CA ASP A 155 16.68 35.67 -28.26
C ASP A 155 16.12 37.11 -28.21
N GLU A 156 14.80 37.30 -28.26
CA GLU A 156 14.09 38.57 -28.02
C GLU A 156 13.21 38.54 -26.75
N ALA A 157 13.57 37.74 -25.73
CA ALA A 157 13.16 38.02 -24.36
C ALA A 157 13.89 39.27 -23.83
N GLY A 158 13.49 40.42 -24.36
CA GLY A 158 13.87 41.75 -23.86
C GLY A 158 15.25 42.21 -24.32
N ALA A 159 15.24 43.13 -25.29
CA ALA A 159 16.20 44.23 -25.27
C ALA A 159 16.11 44.95 -23.91
N GLY A 160 16.81 44.43 -22.90
CA GLY A 160 16.86 44.95 -21.53
C GLY A 160 17.03 43.92 -20.39
N GLY A 161 16.92 42.61 -20.63
CA GLY A 161 17.11 41.58 -19.58
C GLY A 161 18.51 40.97 -19.60
N GLU A 162 19.33 41.22 -18.57
CA GLU A 162 20.64 40.58 -18.41
C GLU A 162 20.42 39.10 -18.04
N TRP A 163 20.92 38.14 -18.84
CA TRP A 163 20.86 36.71 -18.51
C TRP A 163 21.57 36.44 -17.18
N GLU A 164 20.90 35.75 -16.26
CA GLU A 164 21.45 35.39 -14.94
C GLU A 164 21.66 33.86 -14.81
N PRO A 165 22.79 33.41 -14.25
CA PRO A 165 23.04 32.00 -13.98
C PRO A 165 22.02 31.39 -13.01
N SER A 166 21.57 30.17 -13.28
CA SER A 166 20.68 29.40 -12.40
C SER A 166 21.23 28.00 -12.08
N ARG A 167 20.59 27.30 -11.15
CA ARG A 167 20.96 25.91 -10.80
C ARG A 167 20.82 24.93 -11.96
N ASP A 168 19.88 25.20 -12.87
CA ASP A 168 19.59 24.37 -14.04
C ASP A 168 20.40 24.82 -15.27
N GLN A 169 20.84 26.08 -15.30
CA GLN A 169 21.67 26.66 -16.35
C GLN A 169 22.79 27.54 -15.76
N PRO A 170 23.88 26.95 -15.24
CA PRO A 170 24.97 27.70 -14.61
C PRO A 170 25.89 28.37 -15.64
N VAL A 171 25.84 27.98 -16.91
CA VAL A 171 26.67 28.49 -18.02
C VAL A 171 25.77 28.97 -19.16
N SER A 172 26.05 30.14 -19.71
CA SER A 172 25.21 30.76 -20.75
C SER A 172 25.36 30.02 -22.07
N TRP A 173 24.41 30.24 -22.97
CA TRP A 173 24.45 29.65 -24.30
C TRP A 173 25.64 30.15 -25.13
N ALA A 174 25.94 31.45 -25.05
CA ALA A 174 27.10 32.04 -25.72
C ALA A 174 28.42 31.41 -25.24
N GLU A 175 28.54 31.12 -23.94
CA GLU A 175 29.70 30.45 -23.36
C GLU A 175 29.83 29.00 -23.84
N GLN A 176 28.72 28.25 -23.90
CA GLN A 176 28.68 26.87 -24.40
C GLN A 176 29.05 26.79 -25.88
N LYS A 177 28.51 27.70 -26.71
CA LYS A 177 28.83 27.81 -28.14
C LYS A 177 30.29 28.18 -28.39
N ALA A 178 30.85 29.08 -27.59
CA ALA A 178 32.27 29.42 -27.66
C ALA A 178 33.18 28.24 -27.27
N PHE A 179 32.75 27.41 -26.32
CA PHE A 179 33.45 26.20 -25.92
C PHE A 179 33.35 25.08 -26.99
N GLY A 180 32.19 24.97 -27.65
CA GLY A 180 31.91 24.00 -28.71
C GLY A 180 31.21 22.72 -28.24
N TYR A 181 30.67 22.70 -27.02
CA TYR A 181 29.88 21.61 -26.47
C TYR A 181 28.78 22.17 -25.57
N ALA A 182 27.62 21.49 -25.53
CA ALA A 182 26.62 21.73 -24.50
C ALA A 182 27.09 21.09 -23.18
N ILE A 183 27.00 21.86 -22.08
CA ILE A 183 27.49 21.43 -20.76
C ILE A 183 26.35 20.74 -20.01
N GLY A 184 26.53 19.47 -19.69
CA GLY A 184 25.60 18.65 -18.93
C GLY A 184 25.87 18.67 -17.41
N SER A 185 25.52 17.58 -16.73
CA SER A 185 25.66 17.50 -15.27
C SER A 185 27.10 17.27 -14.82
N LEU A 186 27.45 17.81 -13.65
CA LEU A 186 28.67 17.41 -12.94
C LEU A 186 28.39 16.14 -12.12
N ARG A 187 29.09 15.04 -12.42
CA ARG A 187 28.97 13.74 -11.76
C ARG A 187 30.13 13.50 -10.80
N VAL A 188 29.83 12.87 -9.67
CA VAL A 188 30.80 12.38 -8.71
C VAL A 188 31.01 10.89 -8.95
N LEU A 189 32.23 10.37 -8.86
CA LEU A 189 32.54 8.95 -9.01
C LEU A 189 32.85 8.33 -7.65
N LEU A 190 32.01 7.39 -7.23
CA LEU A 190 32.13 6.71 -5.94
C LEU A 190 31.93 5.19 -6.11
N PRO A 191 32.78 4.36 -5.47
CA PRO A 191 32.57 2.92 -5.41
C PRO A 191 31.24 2.57 -4.73
N GLU A 192 30.80 1.32 -4.92
CA GLU A 192 29.61 0.81 -4.24
C GLU A 192 29.73 0.94 -2.71
N ARG A 193 28.58 1.11 -2.06
CA ARG A 193 28.39 1.29 -0.60
C ARG A 193 29.31 0.44 0.27
N GLN A 194 29.37 -0.87 0.02
CA GLN A 194 30.17 -1.80 0.83
C GLN A 194 31.67 -1.61 0.59
N THR A 195 32.05 -1.35 -0.67
CA THR A 195 33.44 -1.13 -1.07
C THR A 195 34.04 0.11 -0.42
N VAL A 196 33.31 1.23 -0.37
CA VAL A 196 33.80 2.46 0.30
C VAL A 196 34.11 2.18 1.77
N ARG A 197 33.20 1.49 2.47
CA ARG A 197 33.39 1.15 3.88
C ARG A 197 34.63 0.27 4.10
N THR A 198 34.78 -0.79 3.30
CA THR A 198 35.96 -1.68 3.38
C THR A 198 37.26 -0.93 3.11
N LEU A 199 37.28 -0.01 2.14
CA LEU A 199 38.46 0.80 1.83
C LEU A 199 38.84 1.73 3.00
N VAL A 200 37.85 2.36 3.63
CA VAL A 200 38.07 3.22 4.81
C VAL A 200 38.59 2.42 5.99
N GLU A 201 37.96 1.29 6.29
CA GLU A 201 38.38 0.42 7.40
C GLU A 201 39.82 -0.09 7.19
N ALA A 202 40.16 -0.55 5.98
CA ALA A 202 41.52 -0.99 5.65
C ALA A 202 42.56 0.13 5.78
N TYR A 203 42.24 1.34 5.29
CA TYR A 203 43.14 2.49 5.36
C TYR A 203 43.42 2.91 6.81
N LEU A 204 42.37 3.00 7.64
CA LEU A 204 42.50 3.40 9.04
C LEU A 204 43.22 2.33 9.87
N ALA A 205 42.95 1.04 9.63
CA ALA A 205 43.65 -0.06 10.29
C ALA A 205 45.16 -0.04 9.98
N GLY A 206 45.54 0.17 8.72
CA GLY A 206 46.94 0.31 8.31
C GLY A 206 47.65 1.46 9.04
N ARG A 207 46.99 2.63 9.16
CA ARG A 207 47.54 3.77 9.92
C ARG A 207 47.69 3.49 11.41
N GLN A 208 46.73 2.80 12.01
CA GLN A 208 46.82 2.43 13.43
C GLN A 208 47.98 1.46 13.66
N GLN A 209 48.22 0.54 12.73
CA GLN A 209 49.34 -0.39 12.79
C GLN A 209 50.70 0.32 12.59
N GLU A 210 50.83 1.23 11.62
CA GLU A 210 52.01 2.09 11.46
C GLU A 210 52.28 2.95 12.70
N THR A 211 51.22 3.46 13.34
CA THR A 211 51.32 4.26 14.57
C THR A 211 51.76 3.39 15.74
N LYS A 212 51.22 2.16 15.86
CA LYS A 212 51.58 1.19 16.90
C LYS A 212 53.01 0.70 16.74
N GLU A 213 53.44 0.37 15.52
CA GLU A 213 54.82 -0.01 15.21
C GLU A 213 55.80 1.14 15.52
N ARG A 214 55.46 2.39 15.19
CA ARG A 214 56.24 3.58 15.59
C ARG A 214 56.29 3.82 17.10
N THR A 215 55.23 3.44 17.82
CA THR A 215 55.14 3.62 19.28
C THR A 215 55.88 2.50 20.02
N GLU A 216 55.93 1.29 19.47
CA GLU A 216 56.71 0.16 20.01
C GLU A 216 58.23 0.31 19.77
N THR A 217 58.67 1.10 18.79
CA THR A 217 60.11 1.37 18.57
C THR A 217 60.69 2.53 19.40
N ARG A 218 59.88 3.26 20.19
CA ARG A 218 60.37 4.40 20.99
C ARG A 218 59.51 4.62 22.23
N PRO A 219 60.05 4.52 23.47
CA PRO A 219 59.24 4.78 24.66
C PRO A 219 58.88 6.27 24.70
N ALA A 220 57.58 6.57 24.71
CA ALA A 220 57.07 7.93 24.79
C ALA A 220 57.10 8.45 26.25
N PRO A 221 57.50 9.72 26.49
CA PRO A 221 57.42 10.32 27.80
C PRO A 221 55.95 10.62 28.16
N ALA A 222 55.57 10.33 29.41
CA ALA A 222 54.25 10.58 29.95
C ALA A 222 53.92 12.09 29.97
N GLY A 223 52.78 12.50 29.38
CA GLY A 223 52.23 13.84 29.60
C GLY A 223 51.41 14.51 28.49
N VAL A 224 51.15 13.88 27.33
CA VAL A 224 50.61 14.62 26.16
C VAL A 224 49.06 14.58 26.00
N GLU A 225 48.35 13.66 26.65
CA GLU A 225 46.89 13.50 26.46
C GLU A 225 46.01 14.68 26.94
N PRO A 226 46.29 15.38 28.05
CA PRO A 226 45.47 16.52 28.47
C PRO A 226 45.63 17.75 27.56
N GLY A 227 46.83 17.96 27.02
CA GLY A 227 47.16 19.10 26.16
C GLY A 227 46.50 18.99 24.78
N LEU A 228 46.42 17.78 24.22
CA LEU A 228 45.80 17.56 22.91
C LEU A 228 44.28 17.74 22.95
N ARG A 229 43.59 17.22 23.99
CA ARG A 229 42.14 17.44 24.18
C ARG A 229 41.81 18.91 24.41
N ARG A 230 42.64 19.64 25.17
CA ARG A 230 42.49 21.07 25.40
C ARG A 230 42.71 21.88 24.13
N ALA A 231 43.74 21.56 23.34
CA ALA A 231 44.03 22.22 22.06
C ALA A 231 42.95 21.96 20.99
N LEU A 232 42.36 20.75 20.97
CA LEU A 232 41.22 20.41 20.11
C LEU A 232 39.95 21.16 20.53
N ALA A 233 39.64 21.21 21.82
CA ALA A 233 38.51 21.97 22.35
C ALA A 233 38.65 23.48 22.11
N GLU A 234 39.86 24.03 22.26
CA GLU A 234 40.15 25.44 21.97
C GLU A 234 40.05 25.74 20.47
N ARG A 235 40.56 24.87 19.59
CA ARG A 235 40.40 25.01 18.13
C ARG A 235 38.94 24.88 17.68
N LEU A 236 38.17 23.97 18.27
CA LEU A 236 36.74 23.83 18.01
C LEU A 236 35.98 25.08 18.50
N ALA A 237 36.30 25.59 19.68
CA ALA A 237 35.70 26.80 20.23
C ALA A 237 36.09 28.07 19.44
N VAL A 238 37.28 28.12 18.85
CA VAL A 238 37.70 29.21 17.94
C VAL A 238 37.01 29.09 16.59
N ARG A 239 36.86 27.89 16.02
CA ARG A 239 36.09 27.69 14.78
C ARG A 239 34.60 27.94 14.96
N LEU A 240 34.03 27.54 16.10
CA LEU A 240 32.65 27.87 16.47
C LEU A 240 32.49 29.38 16.66
N ARG A 241 33.40 30.05 17.38
CA ARG A 241 33.35 31.52 17.52
C ARG A 241 33.55 32.25 16.20
N ALA A 242 34.49 31.83 15.36
CA ALA A 242 34.69 32.41 14.04
C ALA A 242 33.49 32.16 13.12
N GLY A 243 32.93 30.95 13.11
CA GLY A 243 31.70 30.62 12.37
C GLY A 243 30.47 31.36 12.88
N LEU A 244 30.35 31.56 14.19
CA LEU A 244 29.29 32.34 14.83
C LEU A 244 29.45 33.85 14.56
N SER A 245 30.67 34.38 14.62
CA SER A 245 30.96 35.80 14.33
C SER A 245 30.80 36.13 12.84
N HIS A 246 31.20 35.23 11.93
CA HIS A 246 31.03 35.43 10.50
C HIS A 246 29.55 35.33 10.06
N ARG A 247 28.75 34.50 10.75
CA ARG A 247 27.29 34.43 10.56
C ARG A 247 26.53 35.58 11.24
N ALA A 248 27.03 36.10 12.36
CA ALA A 248 26.47 37.29 13.02
C ALA A 248 26.74 38.59 12.23
N ALA A 249 27.89 38.69 11.55
CA ALA A 249 28.24 39.83 10.70
C ALA A 249 27.37 39.96 9.42
N GLY A 250 26.71 38.87 8.99
CA GLY A 250 25.82 38.85 7.83
C GLY A 250 24.37 39.31 8.08
N GLY A 251 24.02 39.78 9.29
CA GLY A 251 22.71 40.39 9.59
C GLY A 251 21.46 39.48 9.54
N GLY A 252 21.62 38.20 9.21
CA GLY A 252 20.53 37.21 9.11
C GLY A 252 20.28 36.38 10.38
N TRP A 253 21.13 36.49 11.40
CA TRP A 253 21.00 35.71 12.63
C TRP A 253 19.78 36.18 13.45
N GLY A 254 18.88 35.25 13.78
CA GLY A 254 17.62 35.54 14.47
C GLY A 254 16.45 35.90 13.56
N ARG A 255 16.66 36.03 12.24
CA ARG A 255 15.53 36.14 11.30
C ARG A 255 14.91 34.78 11.08
N GLU A 256 13.62 34.68 11.32
CA GLU A 256 12.87 33.45 11.17
C GLU A 256 12.88 33.00 9.70
N THR A 257 13.59 31.90 9.43
CA THR A 257 13.61 31.30 8.09
C THR A 257 12.23 30.71 7.76
N GLU A 258 11.92 30.55 6.48
CA GLU A 258 10.69 29.84 6.08
C GLU A 258 10.64 28.43 6.66
N ARG A 259 11.81 27.80 6.82
CA ARG A 259 11.99 26.51 7.47
C ARG A 259 11.67 26.54 8.96
N ASP A 260 12.10 27.56 9.69
CA ASP A 260 11.76 27.75 11.10
C ASP A 260 10.25 27.97 11.26
N ARG A 261 9.64 28.74 10.35
CA ARG A 261 8.18 28.91 10.28
C ARG A 261 7.48 27.58 10.03
N ALA A 262 7.94 26.80 9.05
CA ALA A 262 7.37 25.48 8.74
C ALA A 262 7.49 24.50 9.92
N ARG A 263 8.63 24.50 10.61
CA ARG A 263 8.84 23.70 11.83
C ARG A 263 7.88 24.13 12.93
N ARG A 264 7.78 25.43 13.21
CA ARG A 264 6.84 25.96 14.22
C ARG A 264 5.38 25.66 13.87
N ARG A 265 5.00 25.75 12.59
CA ARG A 265 3.67 25.35 12.12
C ARG A 265 3.39 23.88 12.45
N ARG A 266 4.29 22.96 12.06
CA ARG A 266 4.16 21.53 12.38
C ARG A 266 4.10 21.26 13.89
N GLU A 267 4.92 21.95 14.68
CA GLU A 267 4.88 21.83 16.15
C GLU A 267 3.57 22.36 16.75
N ALA A 268 3.04 23.46 16.21
CA ALA A 268 1.76 24.02 16.63
C ALA A 268 0.59 23.10 16.23
N GLU A 269 0.62 22.53 15.03
CA GLU A 269 -0.37 21.56 14.52
C GLU A 269 -0.33 20.22 15.28
N ALA A 270 0.85 19.81 15.78
CA ALA A 270 1.00 18.58 16.57
C ALA A 270 0.30 18.64 17.94
N ARG A 271 0.20 19.83 18.57
CA ARG A 271 -0.38 19.98 19.91
C ARG A 271 -1.87 19.60 20.00
N PRO A 272 -2.78 20.11 19.15
CA PRO A 272 -4.19 19.71 19.20
C PRO A 272 -4.38 18.22 18.89
N LEU A 273 -3.50 17.61 18.08
CA LEU A 273 -3.55 16.18 17.78
C LEU A 273 -3.32 15.32 19.03
N LEU A 274 -2.38 15.69 19.89
CA LEU A 274 -2.12 14.97 21.15
C LEU A 274 -3.37 14.89 22.03
N HIS A 275 -4.09 16.01 22.15
CA HIS A 275 -5.34 16.06 22.93
C HIS A 275 -6.46 15.24 22.27
N ALA A 276 -6.59 15.30 20.95
CA ALA A 276 -7.56 14.47 20.22
C ALA A 276 -7.30 12.97 20.41
N TRP A 277 -6.03 12.55 20.52
CA TRP A 277 -5.67 11.16 20.75
C TRP A 277 -6.09 10.65 22.13
N GLU A 278 -5.99 11.48 23.17
CA GLU A 278 -6.48 11.12 24.51
C GLU A 278 -7.97 10.77 24.49
N THR A 279 -8.78 11.64 23.90
CA THR A 279 -10.22 11.42 23.72
C THR A 279 -10.51 10.17 22.88
N TYR A 280 -9.76 9.97 21.80
CA TYR A 280 -9.92 8.79 20.93
C TYR A 280 -9.66 7.48 21.67
N ARG A 281 -8.56 7.39 22.42
CA ARG A 281 -8.19 6.16 23.13
C ARG A 281 -9.17 5.79 24.22
N GLY A 282 -9.79 6.79 24.86
CA GLY A 282 -10.85 6.58 25.86
C GLY A 282 -12.20 6.20 25.25
N SER A 283 -12.39 6.38 23.94
CA SER A 283 -13.63 6.02 23.27
C SER A 283 -13.64 4.53 22.91
N PRO A 284 -14.77 3.81 23.06
CA PRO A 284 -14.87 2.42 22.62
C PRO A 284 -14.69 2.32 21.10
N HIS A 285 -14.11 1.22 20.62
CA HIS A 285 -14.15 0.85 19.20
C HIS A 285 -15.42 0.07 18.88
N GLY A 286 -15.81 0.07 17.60
CA GLY A 286 -17.04 -0.59 17.15
C GLY A 286 -16.85 -2.00 16.59
N PHE A 287 -15.61 -2.48 16.42
CA PHE A 287 -15.32 -3.82 15.91
C PHE A 287 -15.69 -4.90 16.94
N ARG A 288 -16.11 -6.08 16.45
CA ARG A 288 -16.59 -7.20 17.28
C ARG A 288 -16.16 -8.54 16.69
N GLY A 289 -15.97 -9.53 17.56
CA GLY A 289 -15.76 -10.93 17.15
C GLY A 289 -14.56 -11.13 16.23
N LEU A 290 -13.41 -10.50 16.56
CA LEU A 290 -12.24 -10.56 15.70
C LEU A 290 -11.74 -11.99 15.52
N ARG A 291 -11.41 -12.35 14.28
CA ARG A 291 -10.83 -13.65 13.91
C ARG A 291 -9.73 -13.46 12.88
N ALA A 292 -8.63 -14.19 13.02
CA ALA A 292 -7.61 -14.24 11.99
C ALA A 292 -7.95 -15.32 10.96
N VAL A 293 -7.68 -15.04 9.69
CA VAL A 293 -7.86 -15.99 8.58
C VAL A 293 -6.67 -15.92 7.63
N THR A 294 -6.31 -17.06 7.06
CA THR A 294 -5.28 -17.15 6.02
C THR A 294 -5.90 -17.00 4.63
N ARG A 295 -5.37 -16.07 3.83
CA ARG A 295 -5.76 -15.87 2.43
C ARG A 295 -4.54 -16.11 1.54
N SER A 296 -4.68 -17.01 0.57
CA SER A 296 -3.65 -17.24 -0.45
C SER A 296 -4.15 -16.79 -1.81
N VAL A 297 -3.41 -15.88 -2.45
CA VAL A 297 -3.71 -15.39 -3.81
C VAL A 297 -2.42 -15.46 -4.61
N PHE A 298 -2.42 -16.19 -5.74
CA PHE A 298 -1.24 -16.38 -6.59
C PHE A 298 0.02 -16.77 -5.80
N GLN A 299 -0.09 -17.75 -4.90
CA GLN A 299 1.01 -18.23 -4.02
C GLN A 299 1.51 -17.24 -2.96
N HIS A 300 0.92 -16.04 -2.88
CA HIS A 300 1.15 -15.11 -1.78
C HIS A 300 0.14 -15.38 -0.66
N THR A 301 0.62 -15.95 0.43
CA THR A 301 -0.16 -16.17 1.64
C THR A 301 -0.06 -14.95 2.55
N ARG A 302 -1.20 -14.37 2.90
CA ARG A 302 -1.32 -13.30 3.89
C ARG A 302 -2.29 -13.71 4.99
N VAL A 303 -2.03 -13.24 6.20
CA VAL A 303 -2.92 -13.46 7.34
C VAL A 303 -3.57 -12.14 7.68
N VAL A 304 -4.89 -12.14 7.69
CA VAL A 304 -5.70 -10.93 7.91
C VAL A 304 -6.61 -11.15 9.12
N VAL A 305 -6.82 -10.09 9.89
CA VAL A 305 -7.75 -10.05 11.02
C VAL A 305 -9.04 -9.43 10.52
N LEU A 306 -10.13 -10.17 10.65
CA LEU A 306 -11.47 -9.77 10.23
C LEU A 306 -12.37 -9.59 11.45
N ASP A 307 -13.31 -8.66 11.39
CA ASP A 307 -14.42 -8.59 12.34
C ASP A 307 -15.55 -9.57 11.97
N GLU A 308 -16.62 -9.59 12.78
CA GLU A 308 -17.81 -10.43 12.55
C GLU A 308 -18.56 -10.09 11.25
N SER A 309 -18.43 -8.87 10.74
CA SER A 309 -18.99 -8.46 9.44
C SER A 309 -18.13 -8.95 8.26
N GLY A 310 -16.93 -9.45 8.53
CA GLY A 310 -15.93 -9.88 7.56
C GLY A 310 -15.06 -8.75 7.03
N VAL A 311 -15.11 -7.56 7.64
CA VAL A 311 -14.25 -6.42 7.30
C VAL A 311 -12.84 -6.66 7.82
N GLU A 312 -11.86 -6.35 6.98
CA GLU A 312 -10.46 -6.41 7.36
C GLU A 312 -10.10 -5.25 8.32
N VAL A 313 -9.77 -5.61 9.57
CA VAL A 313 -9.35 -4.69 10.63
C VAL A 313 -7.83 -4.67 10.75
N GLY A 314 -7.15 -5.72 10.29
CA GLY A 314 -5.70 -5.79 10.35
C GLY A 314 -5.08 -6.80 9.41
N GLN A 315 -3.77 -6.69 9.23
CA GLN A 315 -2.95 -7.63 8.49
C GLN A 315 -1.66 -7.91 9.26
N TYR A 316 -1.36 -9.19 9.41
CA TYR A 316 -0.07 -9.68 9.86
C TYR A 316 0.84 -9.93 8.66
N HIS A 317 2.04 -9.38 8.70
CA HIS A 317 3.02 -9.45 7.60
C HIS A 317 4.02 -10.57 7.91
N HIS A 318 3.94 -11.73 7.23
CA HIS A 318 4.88 -12.84 7.43
C HIS A 318 6.29 -12.54 6.86
N PRO A 319 7.37 -13.17 7.38
CA PRO A 319 7.43 -14.07 8.54
C PRO A 319 7.61 -13.38 9.90
N ASN A 320 8.13 -12.15 9.93
CA ASN A 320 8.42 -11.39 11.15
C ASN A 320 8.02 -9.91 11.03
N GLY A 321 7.06 -9.60 10.16
CA GLY A 321 6.57 -8.23 9.95
C GLY A 321 5.52 -7.81 10.99
N PRO A 322 5.19 -6.51 11.05
CA PRO A 322 4.29 -5.99 12.07
C PRO A 322 2.85 -6.49 11.91
N LEU A 323 2.12 -6.59 13.01
CA LEU A 323 0.66 -6.54 12.96
C LEU A 323 0.22 -5.10 12.70
N THR A 324 -0.22 -4.81 11.48
CA THR A 324 -0.79 -3.51 11.10
C THR A 324 -2.30 -3.51 11.29
N LEU A 325 -2.85 -2.49 11.92
CA LEU A 325 -4.27 -2.35 12.22
C LEU A 325 -4.85 -1.10 11.57
N THR A 326 -6.16 -1.10 11.32
CA THR A 326 -6.90 0.12 11.01
C THR A 326 -7.18 0.94 12.26
N ASP A 327 -7.29 0.29 13.41
CA ASP A 327 -7.59 0.91 14.70
C ASP A 327 -6.71 0.28 15.79
N GLU A 328 -5.80 1.05 16.38
CA GLU A 328 -4.83 0.53 17.35
C GLU A 328 -5.43 0.14 18.70
N ARG A 329 -6.70 0.51 18.94
CA ARG A 329 -7.43 0.10 20.15
C ARG A 329 -7.75 -1.39 20.14
N VAL A 330 -7.91 -2.01 18.96
CA VAL A 330 -8.27 -3.44 18.83
C VAL A 330 -7.07 -4.40 18.95
N ARG A 331 -5.87 -3.89 19.28
CA ARG A 331 -4.63 -4.68 19.19
C ARG A 331 -4.65 -5.94 20.06
N GLU A 332 -5.19 -5.85 21.26
CA GLU A 332 -5.26 -6.98 22.19
C GLU A 332 -6.14 -8.11 21.62
N GLU A 333 -7.37 -7.77 21.22
CA GLU A 333 -8.31 -8.69 20.57
C GLU A 333 -7.74 -9.27 19.26
N ALA A 334 -7.00 -8.47 18.48
CA ALA A 334 -6.38 -8.92 17.24
C ALA A 334 -5.21 -9.89 17.49
N LEU A 335 -4.45 -9.71 18.56
CA LEU A 335 -3.40 -10.66 18.98
C LEU A 335 -4.02 -11.97 19.46
N ASP A 336 -5.10 -11.92 20.22
CA ASP A 336 -5.84 -13.11 20.64
C ASP A 336 -6.41 -13.87 19.45
N ALA A 337 -6.95 -13.15 18.46
CA ALA A 337 -7.43 -13.73 17.21
C ALA A 337 -6.31 -14.44 16.42
N LEU A 338 -5.10 -13.88 16.40
CA LEU A 338 -3.93 -14.51 15.76
C LEU A 338 -3.44 -15.74 16.52
N ARG A 339 -3.38 -15.68 17.86
CA ARG A 339 -3.02 -16.83 18.71
C ARG A 339 -4.01 -17.98 18.53
N ALA A 340 -5.31 -17.69 18.50
CA ALA A 340 -6.34 -18.69 18.22
C ALA A 340 -6.21 -19.31 16.82
N HIS A 341 -5.67 -18.57 15.86
CA HIS A 341 -5.34 -19.06 14.51
C HIS A 341 -3.98 -19.79 14.43
N GLY A 342 -3.24 -19.88 15.54
CA GLY A 342 -1.97 -20.59 15.63
C GLY A 342 -0.74 -19.76 15.25
N ILE A 343 -0.84 -18.43 15.26
CA ILE A 343 0.28 -17.51 15.05
C ILE A 343 0.61 -16.83 16.37
N ASP A 344 1.80 -17.11 16.89
CA ASP A 344 2.32 -16.41 18.05
C ASP A 344 3.12 -15.19 17.60
N VAL A 345 2.62 -14.01 17.94
CA VAL A 345 3.26 -12.73 17.62
C VAL A 345 3.85 -12.20 18.91
N GLU A 346 5.15 -11.87 18.90
CA GLU A 346 5.80 -11.20 20.02
C GLU A 346 5.04 -9.92 20.37
N ALA A 347 4.39 -9.94 21.54
CA ALA A 347 3.68 -8.81 22.10
C ALA A 347 4.42 -8.31 23.35
N PRO A 348 4.41 -7.00 23.62
CA PRO A 348 4.94 -6.47 24.88
C PRO A 348 4.20 -7.08 26.08
N GLU A 349 4.94 -7.38 27.15
CA GLU A 349 4.41 -8.01 28.37
C GLU A 349 3.24 -7.22 29.01
N GLU A 350 3.19 -5.89 28.84
CA GLU A 350 2.11 -5.03 29.35
C GLU A 350 1.61 -4.01 28.29
N LEU A 351 0.76 -4.45 27.36
CA LEU A 351 0.13 -3.55 26.38
C LEU A 351 -0.72 -2.43 27.02
N ALA A 352 -1.34 -2.71 28.17
CA ALA A 352 -2.13 -1.73 28.92
C ALA A 352 -1.29 -0.56 29.46
N ALA A 353 -0.02 -0.81 29.83
CA ALA A 353 0.91 0.22 30.27
C ALA A 353 1.37 1.14 29.11
N LEU A 354 1.27 0.66 27.86
CA LEU A 354 1.56 1.42 26.64
C LEU A 354 0.34 2.20 26.15
N GLY A 355 -0.31 2.96 27.04
CA GLY A 355 -1.54 3.70 26.76
C GLY A 355 -1.37 5.03 26.03
N GLY A 356 -0.14 5.52 25.83
CA GLY A 356 0.16 6.83 25.22
C GLY A 356 0.29 6.85 23.68
N PHE A 357 -0.42 5.99 22.96
CA PHE A 357 -0.25 5.82 21.51
C PHE A 357 -1.09 6.81 20.67
N PRO A 358 -0.66 7.16 19.45
CA PRO A 358 -1.40 8.03 18.55
C PRO A 358 -2.61 7.34 17.92
N ASP A 359 -3.57 8.14 17.48
CA ASP A 359 -4.52 7.72 16.46
C ASP A 359 -3.82 7.66 15.09
N ALA A 360 -3.22 6.53 14.78
CA ALA A 360 -2.45 6.35 13.57
C ALA A 360 -2.53 4.92 13.03
N VAL A 361 -2.27 4.78 11.74
CA VAL A 361 -2.08 3.50 11.07
C VAL A 361 -0.65 3.36 10.58
N VAL A 362 -0.10 2.16 10.69
CA VAL A 362 1.20 1.81 10.12
C VAL A 362 1.00 1.23 8.72
N LEU A 363 1.73 1.78 7.75
CA LEU A 363 1.85 1.25 6.39
C LEU A 363 3.26 0.74 6.15
N VAL A 364 3.39 -0.52 5.75
CA VAL A 364 4.68 -1.12 5.39
C VAL A 364 4.90 -0.92 3.90
N HIS A 365 5.99 -0.25 3.52
CA HIS A 365 6.39 -0.05 2.12
C HIS A 365 7.90 -0.18 1.95
N ALA A 366 8.33 -1.06 1.03
CA ALA A 366 9.74 -1.26 0.69
C ALA A 366 10.67 -1.43 1.91
N GLY A 367 10.22 -2.18 2.93
CA GLY A 367 10.98 -2.41 4.17
C GLY A 367 10.82 -1.33 5.25
N THR A 368 10.30 -0.15 4.92
CA THR A 368 10.07 0.95 5.88
C THR A 368 8.62 1.03 6.38
N TRP A 369 8.43 1.57 7.58
CA TRP A 369 7.13 1.72 8.22
C TRP A 369 6.72 3.19 8.23
N SER A 370 5.77 3.57 7.38
CA SER A 370 5.17 4.91 7.35
C SER A 370 4.07 4.98 8.43
N ILE A 371 4.19 5.94 9.36
CA ILE A 371 3.21 6.17 10.42
C ILE A 371 2.31 7.32 10.00
N ARG A 372 1.03 7.01 9.74
CA ARG A 372 0.07 7.97 9.19
C ARG A 372 -1.05 8.25 10.16
N LEU A 373 -1.35 9.53 10.36
CA LEU A 373 -2.36 9.96 11.31
C LEU A 373 -3.74 9.64 10.76
N SER A 374 -4.56 8.95 11.55
CA SER A 374 -5.89 8.57 11.12
C SER A 374 -6.78 9.80 11.03
N GLN A 375 -7.68 9.79 10.05
CA GLN A 375 -8.69 10.80 9.88
C GLN A 375 -10.01 10.12 9.49
N PRO A 376 -11.13 10.45 10.14
CA PRO A 376 -12.44 9.92 9.79
C PRO A 376 -12.75 10.10 8.31
N GLY A 377 -13.27 9.05 7.66
CA GLY A 377 -13.72 9.12 6.27
C GLY A 377 -12.60 9.21 5.21
N VAL A 378 -11.33 9.19 5.60
CA VAL A 378 -10.18 9.31 4.69
C VAL A 378 -9.52 7.96 4.42
N ALA A 379 -9.19 7.71 3.16
CA ALA A 379 -8.51 6.48 2.76
C ALA A 379 -7.09 6.42 3.34
N ARG A 380 -6.63 5.23 3.78
CA ARG A 380 -5.31 5.04 4.44
C ARG A 380 -4.13 5.63 3.66
N ARG A 381 -4.14 5.49 2.34
CA ARG A 381 -3.09 6.02 1.45
C ARG A 381 -3.12 7.54 1.30
N ALA A 382 -4.24 8.17 1.60
CA ALA A 382 -4.43 9.61 1.56
C ALA A 382 -4.15 10.30 2.91
N LEU A 383 -3.93 9.53 3.99
CA LEU A 383 -3.61 10.08 5.30
C LEU A 383 -2.25 10.77 5.30
N ALA A 384 -2.13 11.83 6.11
CA ALA A 384 -0.89 12.53 6.33
C ALA A 384 0.10 11.68 7.13
N GLU A 385 1.36 11.67 6.72
CA GLU A 385 2.44 10.99 7.42
C GLU A 385 3.01 11.89 8.52
N ALA A 386 3.12 11.35 9.73
CA ALA A 386 3.71 12.04 10.90
C ALA A 386 5.18 11.69 11.15
N GLY A 387 5.62 10.57 10.59
CA GLY A 387 6.96 10.05 10.69
C GLY A 387 7.07 8.68 10.05
N TRP A 388 8.28 8.15 10.04
CA TRP A 388 8.55 6.82 9.52
C TRP A 388 9.62 6.14 10.35
N PHE A 389 9.57 4.81 10.37
CA PHE A 389 10.50 3.96 11.07
C PHE A 389 11.21 3.04 10.08
N ASP A 390 12.52 2.93 10.25
CA ASP A 390 13.38 2.02 9.52
C ASP A 390 13.74 0.82 10.42
N PRO A 391 13.20 -0.38 10.14
CA PRO A 391 13.54 -1.57 10.89
C PRO A 391 15.03 -1.94 10.82
N ASP A 392 15.71 -1.64 9.72
CA ASP A 392 17.11 -2.07 9.50
C ASP A 392 18.09 -1.25 10.35
N SER A 393 17.87 0.06 10.44
CA SER A 393 18.68 0.94 11.30
C SER A 393 18.13 1.12 12.71
N GLY A 394 16.88 0.70 12.96
CA GLY A 394 16.16 0.97 14.20
C GLY A 394 15.86 2.46 14.43
N THR A 395 15.87 3.27 13.37
CA THR A 395 15.69 4.73 13.48
C THR A 395 14.23 5.13 13.26
N LEU A 396 13.65 5.83 14.23
CA LEU A 396 12.36 6.52 14.10
C LEU A 396 12.61 8.00 13.76
N THR A 397 12.17 8.44 12.59
CA THR A 397 12.19 9.86 12.21
C THR A 397 10.81 10.48 12.42
N VAL A 398 10.74 11.55 13.22
CA VAL A 398 9.49 12.29 13.47
C VAL A 398 9.53 13.71 12.91
N TYR A 399 8.39 14.19 12.39
CA TYR A 399 8.29 15.51 11.74
C TYR A 399 7.98 16.67 12.69
N ALA A 400 7.52 16.36 13.91
CA ALA A 400 7.27 17.34 14.96
C ALA A 400 7.69 16.79 16.32
N ALA A 401 8.34 17.64 17.13
CA ALA A 401 8.89 17.26 18.43
C ALA A 401 7.84 16.67 19.40
N PRO A 402 6.60 17.18 19.50
CA PRO A 402 5.59 16.62 20.40
C PRO A 402 5.15 15.19 20.03
N LEU A 403 5.43 14.73 18.80
CA LEU A 403 5.03 13.41 18.32
C LEU A 403 6.04 12.31 18.66
N ALA A 404 7.24 12.66 19.15
CA ALA A 404 8.31 11.70 19.42
C ALA A 404 7.90 10.60 20.40
N GLU A 405 7.33 10.97 21.55
CA GLU A 405 6.95 10.00 22.58
C GLU A 405 5.77 9.12 22.13
N PRO A 406 4.64 9.67 21.62
CA PRO A 406 3.52 8.82 21.18
C PRO A 406 3.90 7.84 20.06
N LEU A 407 4.69 8.28 19.08
CA LEU A 407 5.13 7.38 17.99
C LEU A 407 6.09 6.30 18.50
N THR A 408 6.91 6.61 19.51
CA THR A 408 7.74 5.61 20.20
C THR A 408 6.86 4.58 20.94
N VAL A 409 5.82 5.04 21.64
CA VAL A 409 4.85 4.16 22.29
C VAL A 409 4.11 3.28 21.27
N LEU A 410 3.74 3.83 20.11
CA LEU A 410 3.15 3.05 19.02
C LEU A 410 4.07 1.91 18.60
N LEU A 411 5.34 2.20 18.27
CA LEU A 411 6.30 1.16 17.87
C LEU A 411 6.48 0.10 18.95
N ARG A 412 6.51 0.49 20.23
CA ARG A 412 6.58 -0.48 21.34
C ARG A 412 5.38 -1.42 21.32
N ARG A 413 4.17 -0.95 21.02
CA ARG A 413 2.97 -1.80 20.87
C ARG A 413 3.07 -2.76 19.67
N HIS A 414 3.90 -2.45 18.69
CA HIS A 414 4.25 -3.37 17.59
C HIS A 414 5.41 -4.32 17.94
N GLY A 415 5.85 -4.37 19.21
CA GLY A 415 6.99 -5.18 19.65
C GLY A 415 8.35 -4.56 19.35
N VAL A 416 8.40 -3.33 18.83
CA VAL A 416 9.63 -2.70 18.36
C VAL A 416 10.08 -1.57 19.30
N ARG A 417 11.37 -1.58 19.66
CA ARG A 417 12.00 -0.48 20.40
C ARG A 417 12.95 0.27 19.46
N PRO A 418 12.65 1.53 19.07
CA PRO A 418 13.56 2.29 18.24
C PRO A 418 14.89 2.52 18.99
N LEU A 419 16.00 2.32 18.30
CA LEU A 419 17.36 2.56 18.80
C LEU A 419 17.68 4.06 18.83
N LEU A 420 17.16 4.79 17.85
CA LEU A 420 17.37 6.22 17.71
C LEU A 420 16.05 6.90 17.32
N VAL A 421 15.73 8.01 17.98
CA VAL A 421 14.62 8.88 17.59
C VAL A 421 15.19 10.20 17.08
N THR A 422 15.04 10.45 15.78
CA THR A 422 15.54 11.66 15.12
C THR A 422 14.37 12.58 14.76
N ARG A 423 14.67 13.88 14.67
CA ARG A 423 13.76 14.87 14.11
C ARG A 423 14.21 15.15 12.69
N GLY A 424 13.29 15.04 11.73
CA GLY A 424 13.56 15.27 10.32
C GLY A 424 12.46 16.12 9.68
N ALA A 425 12.77 16.73 8.54
CA ALA A 425 11.73 17.22 7.65
C ALA A 425 11.17 16.04 6.84
N PRO A 426 9.88 16.06 6.45
CA PRO A 426 9.39 15.13 5.44
C PRO A 426 10.19 15.27 4.15
N ARG A 427 10.31 14.19 3.40
CA ARG A 427 10.81 14.25 2.01
C ARG A 427 9.85 15.11 1.19
N GLU A 428 10.32 15.73 0.12
CA GLU A 428 9.51 16.64 -0.70
C GLU A 428 8.20 15.98 -1.18
N GLU A 429 8.26 14.73 -1.64
CA GLU A 429 7.07 13.95 -2.03
C GLU A 429 6.06 13.78 -0.89
N VAL A 430 6.55 13.57 0.34
CA VAL A 430 5.74 13.42 1.55
C VAL A 430 5.17 14.77 1.97
N GLU A 431 5.91 15.86 1.80
CA GLU A 431 5.42 17.21 2.07
C GLU A 431 4.28 17.59 1.11
N TRP A 432 4.46 17.36 -0.20
CA TRP A 432 3.40 17.51 -1.20
C TRP A 432 2.19 16.61 -0.93
N HIS A 433 2.42 15.38 -0.48
CA HIS A 433 1.36 14.46 -0.09
C HIS A 433 0.58 14.98 1.12
N ASN A 434 1.28 15.40 2.18
CA ASN A 434 0.68 15.92 3.40
C ASN A 434 -0.09 17.23 3.17
N LEU A 435 0.42 18.11 2.33
CA LEU A 435 -0.28 19.34 1.92
C LEU A 435 -1.59 19.01 1.18
N ARG A 436 -1.56 18.05 0.24
CA ARG A 436 -2.77 17.58 -0.44
C ARG A 436 -3.77 16.94 0.53
N ALA A 437 -3.29 16.13 1.47
CA ALA A 437 -4.12 15.51 2.50
C ALA A 437 -4.82 16.55 3.39
N ALA A 438 -4.15 17.67 3.68
CA ALA A 438 -4.70 18.76 4.49
C ALA A 438 -5.77 19.58 3.75
N VAL A 439 -5.60 19.82 2.45
CA VAL A 439 -6.49 20.71 1.66
C VAL A 439 -7.67 19.96 1.05
N ALA A 440 -7.46 18.74 0.56
CA ALA A 440 -8.48 17.95 -0.14
C ALA A 440 -8.34 16.47 0.25
N PRO A 441 -8.71 16.10 1.51
CA PRO A 441 -8.62 14.72 1.95
C PRO A 441 -9.47 13.85 1.02
N SER A 442 -8.84 12.87 0.37
CA SER A 442 -9.53 11.97 -0.53
C SER A 442 -10.47 11.07 0.28
N ALA A 443 -11.76 11.43 0.25
CA ALA A 443 -12.82 10.65 0.88
C ALA A 443 -12.81 9.21 0.35
N ILE A 444 -13.20 8.27 1.19
CA ILE A 444 -13.32 6.88 0.79
C ILE A 444 -14.44 6.78 -0.23
N SER A 445 -14.10 6.36 -1.44
CA SER A 445 -15.13 6.06 -2.42
C SER A 445 -15.91 4.82 -1.97
N PRO A 446 -17.26 4.86 -1.94
CA PRO A 446 -18.09 3.67 -1.75
C PRO A 446 -17.98 2.71 -2.93
N VAL A 447 -17.35 3.14 -4.02
CA VAL A 447 -17.02 2.27 -5.14
C VAL A 447 -15.61 1.71 -4.96
N GLY A 448 -15.51 0.39 -4.80
CA GLY A 448 -14.24 -0.33 -4.67
C GLY A 448 -13.60 -0.71 -5.99
N ARG A 449 -14.38 -0.85 -7.07
CA ARG A 449 -13.90 -1.33 -8.38
C ARG A 449 -14.57 -0.54 -9.50
N SER A 450 -13.87 -0.30 -10.60
CA SER A 450 -14.50 0.26 -11.80
C SER A 450 -15.01 -0.87 -12.69
N SER A 451 -16.19 -0.69 -13.28
CA SER A 451 -16.71 -1.60 -14.28
C SER A 451 -16.52 -1.03 -15.70
N ARG A 452 -16.75 -1.85 -16.71
CA ARG A 452 -16.80 -1.43 -18.13
C ARG A 452 -18.13 -1.81 -18.77
N VAL A 453 -19.20 -1.74 -18.01
CA VAL A 453 -20.55 -2.12 -18.45
C VAL A 453 -20.97 -1.21 -19.63
N SER A 454 -21.50 -1.82 -20.69
CA SER A 454 -21.97 -1.11 -21.88
C SER A 454 -23.13 -0.18 -21.55
N ALA A 455 -23.34 0.86 -22.36
CA ALA A 455 -24.49 1.76 -22.18
C ALA A 455 -25.84 1.01 -22.26
N GLY A 456 -25.91 -0.06 -23.06
CA GLY A 456 -27.08 -0.94 -23.15
C GLY A 456 -27.36 -1.65 -21.83
N ALA A 457 -26.35 -2.32 -21.28
CA ALA A 457 -26.48 -3.03 -20.00
C ALA A 457 -26.74 -2.05 -18.83
N GLN A 458 -26.16 -0.86 -18.83
CA GLN A 458 -26.45 0.16 -17.80
C GLN A 458 -27.94 0.56 -17.75
N ARG A 459 -28.67 0.49 -18.88
CA ARG A 459 -30.10 0.85 -18.91
C ARG A 459 -30.99 -0.14 -18.15
N LEU A 460 -30.52 -1.36 -17.91
CA LEU A 460 -31.18 -2.38 -17.10
C LEU A 460 -31.27 -1.99 -15.61
N ILE A 461 -30.44 -1.05 -15.17
CA ILE A 461 -30.49 -0.47 -13.82
C ILE A 461 -31.22 0.87 -13.86
N PRO A 462 -32.11 1.19 -12.89
CA PRO A 462 -32.78 2.48 -12.80
C PRO A 462 -31.80 3.64 -12.76
N GLU A 463 -32.16 4.74 -13.41
CA GLU A 463 -31.30 5.91 -13.63
C GLU A 463 -30.62 6.47 -12.36
N PRO A 464 -31.28 6.57 -11.19
CA PRO A 464 -30.64 7.03 -9.95
C PRO A 464 -29.45 6.18 -9.48
N TYR A 465 -29.42 4.90 -9.87
CA TYR A 465 -28.44 3.92 -9.39
C TYR A 465 -27.32 3.62 -10.39
N ARG A 466 -27.49 3.96 -11.67
CA ARG A 466 -26.53 3.66 -12.75
C ARG A 466 -25.11 4.15 -12.46
N ARG A 467 -24.98 5.34 -11.86
CA ARG A 467 -23.69 5.95 -11.51
C ARG A 467 -22.83 5.05 -10.61
N TRP A 468 -23.46 4.21 -9.80
CA TRP A 468 -22.77 3.34 -8.84
C TRP A 468 -22.18 2.07 -9.47
N LEU A 469 -22.55 1.74 -10.70
CA LEU A 469 -21.82 0.74 -11.49
C LEU A 469 -20.40 1.21 -11.82
N ASN A 470 -20.12 2.53 -11.70
CA ASN A 470 -18.81 3.13 -11.96
C ASN A 470 -18.21 2.69 -13.29
N ALA A 471 -19.03 2.80 -14.33
CA ALA A 471 -18.68 2.41 -15.68
C ALA A 471 -17.70 3.44 -16.27
N LYS A 472 -16.50 2.98 -16.66
CA LYS A 472 -15.55 3.83 -17.38
C LYS A 472 -15.93 3.92 -18.86
N PRO A 473 -15.82 5.10 -19.50
CA PRO A 473 -15.97 5.21 -20.94
C PRO A 473 -14.97 4.28 -21.63
N GLN A 474 -15.42 3.55 -22.67
CA GLN A 474 -14.51 2.77 -23.50
C GLN A 474 -13.54 3.75 -24.18
N ALA A 475 -12.24 3.65 -23.88
CA ALA A 475 -11.22 4.36 -24.65
C ALA A 475 -11.35 3.92 -26.10
N GLY A 476 -11.46 4.90 -27.01
CA GLY A 476 -11.88 4.73 -28.40
C GLY A 476 -11.23 3.55 -29.12
N LYS A 477 -12.04 2.55 -29.38
CA LYS A 477 -12.19 1.83 -30.65
C LYS A 477 -13.42 0.96 -30.46
N GLU A 478 -14.56 1.45 -30.94
CA GLU A 478 -15.63 0.56 -31.35
C GLU A 478 -15.04 -0.34 -32.45
N THR A 479 -14.43 -1.46 -32.06
CA THR A 479 -14.32 -2.57 -32.99
C THR A 479 -15.74 -3.06 -33.16
N ALA A 480 -16.44 -2.51 -34.15
CA ALA A 480 -17.56 -3.17 -34.77
C ALA A 480 -17.06 -4.55 -35.20
N VAL A 481 -17.32 -5.56 -34.36
CA VAL A 481 -16.97 -6.94 -34.66
C VAL A 481 -17.90 -7.34 -35.80
N SER A 482 -17.39 -7.34 -37.03
CA SER A 482 -18.08 -8.00 -38.13
C SER A 482 -18.28 -9.46 -37.73
N ALA A 483 -19.52 -9.96 -37.80
CA ALA A 483 -19.82 -11.37 -37.59
C ALA A 483 -18.91 -12.21 -38.51
N GLY A 484 -17.94 -12.92 -37.92
CA GLY A 484 -17.02 -13.82 -38.64
C GLY A 484 -15.51 -13.62 -38.43
N SER A 485 -15.04 -12.53 -37.79
CA SER A 485 -13.60 -12.39 -37.48
C SER A 485 -13.26 -12.95 -36.10
N PRO A 486 -12.17 -13.74 -35.94
CA PRO A 486 -11.75 -14.24 -34.64
C PRO A 486 -11.36 -13.07 -33.73
N LEU A 487 -12.04 -12.98 -32.58
CA LEU A 487 -11.74 -11.98 -31.55
C LEU A 487 -10.30 -12.14 -31.06
N PRO A 488 -9.55 -11.05 -30.83
CA PRO A 488 -8.19 -11.13 -30.28
C PRO A 488 -8.17 -11.88 -28.94
N ARG A 489 -7.13 -12.71 -28.70
CA ARG A 489 -6.91 -13.35 -27.39
C ARG A 489 -6.70 -12.28 -26.32
N LEU A 490 -7.45 -12.35 -25.23
CA LEU A 490 -7.34 -11.47 -24.08
C LEU A 490 -6.48 -12.10 -23.00
N VAL A 491 -5.90 -11.27 -22.14
CA VAL A 491 -5.11 -11.68 -20.95
C VAL A 491 -5.95 -12.49 -19.96
N ASP A 492 -7.28 -12.35 -19.99
CA ASP A 492 -8.24 -12.99 -19.08
C ASP A 492 -9.03 -14.17 -19.73
N ASP A 493 -8.36 -15.05 -20.49
CA ASP A 493 -9.02 -16.15 -21.21
C ASP A 493 -9.30 -17.36 -20.28
N ALA A 494 -10.58 -17.68 -20.05
CA ALA A 494 -10.96 -18.84 -19.24
C ALA A 494 -10.54 -20.19 -19.87
N ALA A 495 -10.26 -20.23 -21.17
CA ALA A 495 -9.67 -21.42 -21.80
C ALA A 495 -8.21 -21.63 -21.38
N ASP A 496 -7.48 -20.54 -21.09
CA ASP A 496 -6.05 -20.57 -20.78
C ASP A 496 -5.77 -20.57 -19.27
N ASN A 497 -6.73 -20.15 -18.44
CA ASN A 497 -6.56 -20.04 -16.99
C ASN A 497 -7.68 -20.75 -16.19
N PRO A 498 -7.36 -21.88 -15.49
CA PRO A 498 -8.31 -22.61 -14.66
C PRO A 498 -8.97 -21.78 -13.55
N TYR A 499 -8.31 -20.73 -13.05
CA TYR A 499 -8.89 -19.84 -12.04
C TYR A 499 -10.08 -19.05 -12.61
N TYR A 500 -9.94 -18.51 -13.82
CA TYR A 500 -11.03 -17.78 -14.49
C TYR A 500 -12.20 -18.70 -14.80
N ARG A 501 -11.89 -19.92 -15.27
CA ARG A 501 -12.90 -20.96 -15.51
C ARG A 501 -13.72 -21.25 -14.25
N ARG A 502 -13.07 -21.49 -13.10
CA ARG A 502 -13.77 -21.79 -11.84
C ARG A 502 -14.71 -20.69 -11.39
N VAL A 503 -14.35 -19.42 -11.61
CA VAL A 503 -15.21 -18.27 -11.28
C VAL A 503 -16.53 -18.33 -12.06
N LEU A 504 -16.47 -18.63 -13.36
CA LEU A 504 -17.66 -18.78 -14.18
C LEU A 504 -18.45 -20.04 -13.77
N GLU A 505 -17.79 -21.19 -13.61
CA GLU A 505 -18.45 -22.45 -13.24
C GLU A 505 -19.16 -22.34 -11.89
N SER A 506 -18.55 -21.66 -10.91
CA SER A 506 -19.15 -21.40 -9.61
C SER A 506 -20.40 -20.52 -9.70
N LEU A 507 -20.34 -19.45 -10.51
CA LEU A 507 -21.46 -18.50 -10.60
C LEU A 507 -22.67 -19.05 -11.36
N PHE A 508 -22.44 -19.90 -12.37
CA PHE A 508 -23.49 -20.44 -13.24
C PHE A 508 -23.85 -21.90 -12.94
N GLY A 509 -23.11 -22.56 -12.03
CA GLY A 509 -23.38 -23.93 -11.59
C GLY A 509 -23.20 -25.00 -12.67
N ALA A 510 -22.45 -24.72 -13.74
CA ALA A 510 -22.21 -25.67 -14.81
C ALA A 510 -20.82 -25.51 -15.44
N PRO A 511 -20.30 -26.56 -16.10
CA PRO A 511 -19.08 -26.47 -16.87
C PRO A 511 -19.17 -25.42 -17.97
N VAL A 512 -18.16 -24.56 -18.05
CA VAL A 512 -18.03 -23.55 -19.12
C VAL A 512 -17.68 -24.24 -20.44
N ASP A 513 -18.37 -23.91 -21.51
CA ASP A 513 -18.00 -24.35 -22.85
C ASP A 513 -16.83 -23.50 -23.36
N LEU A 514 -15.64 -24.10 -23.33
CA LEU A 514 -14.38 -23.47 -23.75
C LEU A 514 -14.25 -23.33 -25.27
N THR A 515 -15.10 -24.02 -26.04
CA THR A 515 -15.07 -23.98 -27.51
C THR A 515 -15.86 -22.79 -28.06
N GLN A 516 -16.89 -22.35 -27.34
CA GLN A 516 -17.73 -21.23 -27.72
C GLN A 516 -17.21 -19.90 -27.16
N ARG A 517 -17.03 -18.93 -28.06
CA ARG A 517 -16.63 -17.56 -27.73
C ARG A 517 -17.61 -16.55 -28.31
N GLY A 518 -17.87 -15.49 -27.56
CA GLY A 518 -18.76 -14.42 -27.96
C GLY A 518 -18.50 -13.14 -27.18
N PRO A 519 -19.18 -12.03 -27.51
CA PRO A 519 -19.09 -10.81 -26.74
C PRO A 519 -19.81 -10.97 -25.39
N CYS A 520 -19.15 -10.54 -24.31
CA CYS A 520 -19.72 -10.45 -22.98
C CYS A 520 -20.97 -9.58 -23.02
N ARG A 521 -22.09 -10.11 -22.55
CA ARG A 521 -23.38 -9.43 -22.59
C ARG A 521 -23.39 -8.10 -21.81
N LEU A 522 -22.56 -8.00 -20.76
CA LEU A 522 -22.50 -6.80 -19.93
C LEU A 522 -21.52 -5.74 -20.46
N CYS A 523 -20.31 -6.14 -20.89
CA CYS A 523 -19.24 -5.19 -21.23
C CYS A 523 -18.76 -5.23 -22.69
N GLY A 524 -19.24 -6.16 -23.50
CA GLY A 524 -18.89 -6.32 -24.92
C GLY A 524 -17.52 -6.95 -25.20
N ARG A 525 -16.68 -7.18 -24.18
CA ARG A 525 -15.37 -7.85 -24.34
C ARG A 525 -15.54 -9.33 -24.70
N SER A 526 -14.53 -9.94 -25.33
CA SER A 526 -14.54 -11.39 -25.55
C SER A 526 -14.76 -12.16 -24.25
N ALA A 527 -15.60 -13.19 -24.32
CA ALA A 527 -16.03 -14.03 -23.21
C ALA A 527 -16.24 -15.47 -23.68
N GLN A 528 -16.23 -16.39 -22.72
CA GLN A 528 -16.57 -17.80 -22.91
C GLN A 528 -18.05 -18.01 -22.59
N SER A 529 -18.62 -19.07 -23.16
CA SER A 529 -20.02 -19.43 -22.94
C SER A 529 -20.17 -20.08 -21.56
N ALA A 530 -20.74 -19.35 -20.61
CA ALA A 530 -20.98 -19.85 -19.25
C ALA A 530 -22.12 -20.90 -19.22
N ARG A 531 -23.08 -20.74 -20.13
CA ARG A 531 -24.14 -21.69 -20.50
C ARG A 531 -24.34 -21.55 -22.02
N PRO A 532 -24.98 -22.52 -22.71
CA PRO A 532 -25.22 -22.40 -24.16
C PRO A 532 -25.87 -21.06 -24.53
N GLY A 533 -25.18 -20.25 -25.35
CA GLY A 533 -25.68 -18.94 -25.79
C GLY A 533 -25.50 -17.76 -24.80
N LEU A 534 -24.99 -18.02 -23.58
CA LEU A 534 -24.76 -17.00 -22.55
C LEU A 534 -23.27 -16.73 -22.35
N PHE A 535 -22.82 -15.57 -22.83
CA PHE A 535 -21.41 -15.17 -22.81
C PHE A 535 -21.12 -14.11 -21.73
N TYR A 536 -20.30 -14.46 -20.75
CA TYR A 536 -19.86 -13.53 -19.69
C TYR A 536 -18.35 -13.61 -19.50
N CYS A 537 -17.69 -12.46 -19.39
CA CYS A 537 -16.25 -12.43 -19.14
C CYS A 537 -15.95 -12.60 -17.65
N HIS A 538 -14.78 -13.15 -17.33
CA HIS A 538 -14.27 -13.30 -15.96
C HIS A 538 -14.42 -12.01 -15.13
N GLY A 539 -14.03 -10.86 -15.68
CA GLY A 539 -14.13 -9.58 -14.97
C GLY A 539 -15.55 -9.23 -14.52
N CYS A 540 -16.56 -9.47 -15.35
CA CYS A 540 -17.96 -9.23 -14.99
C CYS A 540 -18.45 -10.25 -13.95
N CYS A 541 -18.07 -11.52 -14.06
CA CYS A 541 -18.40 -12.54 -13.04
C CYS A 541 -17.78 -12.21 -11.69
N VAL A 542 -16.51 -11.77 -11.67
CA VAL A 542 -15.83 -11.32 -10.45
C VAL A 542 -16.52 -10.11 -9.82
N LEU A 543 -17.04 -9.17 -10.62
CA LEU A 543 -17.79 -8.02 -10.10
C LEU A 543 -19.16 -8.43 -9.54
N ALA A 544 -19.84 -9.42 -10.12
CA ALA A 544 -21.07 -9.96 -9.57
C ALA A 544 -20.83 -10.72 -8.25
N GLN A 545 -19.78 -11.55 -8.19
CA GLN A 545 -19.45 -12.27 -6.96
C GLN A 545 -19.02 -11.33 -5.84
N ASN A 546 -18.18 -10.33 -6.13
CA ASN A 546 -17.57 -9.47 -5.09
C ASN A 546 -18.30 -8.16 -4.82
N GLY A 547 -19.22 -7.75 -5.68
CA GLY A 547 -19.76 -6.39 -5.67
C GLY A 547 -18.76 -5.34 -6.16
N VAL A 548 -19.31 -4.19 -6.55
CA VAL A 548 -18.63 -2.93 -6.88
C VAL A 548 -18.71 -1.96 -5.71
N LEU A 549 -19.85 -1.95 -5.01
CA LEU A 549 -20.06 -1.14 -3.82
C LEU A 549 -19.47 -1.80 -2.57
N ARG A 550 -19.09 -0.95 -1.61
CA ARG A 550 -18.61 -1.35 -0.29
C ARG A 550 -19.13 -0.40 0.77
N ASP A 551 -19.35 -0.91 1.98
CA ASP A 551 -19.76 -0.06 3.09
C ASP A 551 -18.57 0.76 3.60
N THR A 552 -18.68 2.09 3.56
CA THR A 552 -17.62 3.00 4.03
C THR A 552 -17.76 3.37 5.51
N GLY A 553 -18.80 2.89 6.18
CA GLY A 553 -19.14 3.31 7.54
C GLY A 553 -19.87 4.65 7.59
N GLU A 554 -20.42 5.10 6.46
CA GLU A 554 -21.28 6.29 6.34
C GLU A 554 -22.49 5.91 5.48
N ASP A 555 -23.57 6.71 5.51
CA ASP A 555 -24.73 6.47 4.66
C ASP A 555 -24.83 7.55 3.58
N GLY A 556 -25.31 7.18 2.40
CA GLY A 556 -25.49 8.10 1.29
C GLY A 556 -26.31 7.50 0.17
N ALA A 557 -26.35 8.16 -1.00
CA ALA A 557 -27.19 7.69 -2.10
C ALA A 557 -26.73 6.36 -2.74
N TRP A 558 -25.57 5.82 -2.35
CA TRP A 558 -25.15 4.46 -2.68
C TRP A 558 -25.81 3.42 -1.76
N THR A 559 -26.15 3.78 -0.52
CA THR A 559 -26.92 2.95 0.41
C THR A 559 -28.28 2.59 -0.19
N GLU A 560 -28.96 3.56 -0.81
CA GLU A 560 -30.22 3.35 -1.53
C GLU A 560 -30.08 2.39 -2.72
N ALA A 561 -28.93 2.42 -3.42
CA ALA A 561 -28.66 1.51 -4.52
C ALA A 561 -28.48 0.06 -4.04
N ILE A 562 -27.87 -0.12 -2.85
CA ILE A 562 -27.75 -1.42 -2.19
C ILE A 562 -29.13 -1.95 -1.78
N VAL A 563 -29.93 -1.10 -1.11
CA VAL A 563 -31.29 -1.47 -0.67
C VAL A 563 -32.15 -1.87 -1.87
N TYR A 564 -32.11 -1.08 -2.95
CA TYR A 564 -32.76 -1.42 -4.22
C TYR A 564 -32.32 -2.80 -4.72
N ALA A 565 -31.01 -3.03 -4.85
CA ALA A 565 -30.49 -4.28 -5.39
C ALA A 565 -30.86 -5.49 -4.55
N LEU A 566 -30.79 -5.39 -3.21
CA LEU A 566 -31.16 -6.47 -2.29
C LEU A 566 -32.65 -6.81 -2.38
N ARG A 567 -33.53 -5.81 -2.37
CA ARG A 567 -34.98 -6.02 -2.51
C ARG A 567 -35.32 -6.71 -3.82
N THR A 568 -34.78 -6.20 -4.92
CA THR A 568 -35.11 -6.78 -6.23
C THR A 568 -34.52 -8.17 -6.38
N LEU A 569 -33.32 -8.46 -5.86
CA LEU A 569 -32.79 -9.83 -5.85
C LEU A 569 -33.63 -10.77 -4.99
N ALA A 570 -34.05 -10.33 -3.79
CA ALA A 570 -34.95 -11.10 -2.94
C ALA A 570 -36.26 -11.45 -3.67
N GLU A 571 -36.89 -10.48 -4.32
CA GLU A 571 -38.13 -10.65 -5.08
C GLU A 571 -37.96 -11.54 -6.31
N THR A 572 -36.84 -11.42 -7.03
CA THR A 572 -36.67 -12.09 -8.34
C THR A 572 -36.03 -13.46 -8.29
N GLU A 573 -35.17 -13.74 -7.30
CA GLU A 573 -34.40 -15.00 -7.25
C GLU A 573 -34.64 -15.87 -6.01
N PHE A 574 -35.17 -15.32 -4.92
CA PHE A 574 -35.14 -16.02 -3.64
C PHE A 574 -36.48 -16.05 -2.89
N SER A 575 -37.47 -15.25 -3.30
CA SER A 575 -38.72 -14.99 -2.57
C SER A 575 -38.54 -14.47 -1.14
N GLY A 576 -37.32 -14.20 -0.67
CA GLY A 576 -37.00 -13.88 0.72
C GLY A 576 -35.59 -13.32 0.87
N PRO A 577 -35.14 -12.98 2.10
CA PRO A 577 -33.81 -12.45 2.35
C PRO A 577 -32.73 -13.42 1.85
N PRO A 578 -31.86 -13.04 0.91
CA PRO A 578 -30.82 -13.93 0.44
C PRO A 578 -29.70 -14.08 1.48
N SER A 579 -29.12 -15.28 1.56
CA SER A 579 -27.81 -15.49 2.20
C SER A 579 -26.66 -15.01 1.31
N LEU A 580 -25.49 -14.79 1.91
CA LEU A 580 -24.28 -14.50 1.13
C LEU A 580 -23.92 -15.63 0.17
N ALA A 581 -24.03 -16.89 0.63
CA ALA A 581 -23.72 -18.07 -0.18
C ALA A 581 -24.66 -18.20 -1.39
N GLN A 582 -25.98 -18.00 -1.20
CA GLN A 582 -26.94 -18.01 -2.30
C GLN A 582 -26.58 -17.00 -3.41
N LEU A 583 -26.00 -15.86 -3.04
CA LEU A 583 -25.64 -14.84 -4.02
C LEU A 583 -24.35 -15.13 -4.81
N ASP A 584 -23.58 -16.15 -4.43
CA ASP A 584 -22.40 -16.62 -5.17
C ASP A 584 -22.78 -17.34 -6.47
N ARG A 585 -24.08 -17.62 -6.65
CA ARG A 585 -24.68 -18.27 -7.81
C ARG A 585 -25.87 -17.49 -8.37
N VAL A 586 -26.14 -17.64 -9.67
CA VAL A 586 -27.37 -17.18 -10.33
C VAL A 586 -28.40 -18.32 -10.35
N TRP A 587 -29.63 -18.01 -9.93
CA TRP A 587 -30.70 -19.01 -9.74
C TRP A 587 -31.82 -18.89 -10.77
N LEU A 588 -31.77 -17.85 -11.62
CA LEU A 588 -32.77 -17.65 -12.66
C LEU A 588 -32.66 -18.72 -13.76
N PRO A 589 -33.79 -19.11 -14.39
CA PRO A 589 -33.78 -19.93 -15.60
C PRO A 589 -32.92 -19.30 -16.70
N PHE A 590 -32.11 -20.13 -17.39
CA PHE A 590 -31.14 -19.67 -18.38
C PHE A 590 -31.71 -19.43 -19.79
N GLU A 591 -33.04 -19.52 -19.94
CA GLU A 591 -33.74 -19.40 -21.22
C GLU A 591 -33.83 -17.94 -21.70
N ASP A 592 -34.04 -17.00 -20.78
CA ASP A 592 -34.07 -15.57 -21.06
C ASP A 592 -32.80 -14.89 -20.51
N PRO A 593 -31.90 -14.41 -21.38
CA PRO A 593 -30.71 -13.70 -20.94
C PRO A 593 -30.97 -12.37 -20.22
N GLY A 594 -32.13 -11.73 -20.44
CA GLY A 594 -32.45 -10.40 -19.90
C GLY A 594 -32.45 -10.33 -18.37
N PRO A 595 -33.27 -11.16 -17.69
CA PRO A 595 -33.28 -11.27 -16.22
C PRO A 595 -31.92 -11.62 -15.63
N ILE A 596 -31.11 -12.43 -16.33
CA ILE A 596 -29.76 -12.80 -15.90
C ILE A 596 -28.81 -11.60 -15.95
N ASP A 597 -28.87 -10.82 -17.03
CA ASP A 597 -28.08 -9.59 -17.16
C ASP A 597 -28.44 -8.59 -16.04
N GLU A 598 -29.72 -8.47 -15.69
CA GLU A 598 -30.20 -7.66 -14.56
C GLU A 598 -29.70 -8.17 -13.20
N ALA A 599 -29.84 -9.47 -12.94
CA ALA A 599 -29.40 -10.13 -11.72
C ALA A 599 -27.88 -9.96 -11.49
N MET A 600 -27.10 -10.06 -12.56
CA MET A 600 -25.66 -9.81 -12.53
C MET A 600 -25.33 -8.36 -12.16
N LEU A 601 -26.04 -7.38 -12.74
CA LEU A 601 -25.82 -5.96 -12.45
C LEU A 601 -26.30 -5.57 -11.06
N ARG A 602 -27.39 -6.15 -10.56
CA ARG A 602 -27.83 -5.96 -9.17
C ARG A 602 -26.80 -6.49 -8.18
N ARG A 603 -26.20 -7.66 -8.46
CA ARG A 603 -25.07 -8.18 -7.68
C ARG A 603 -23.86 -7.24 -7.67
N PHE A 604 -23.61 -6.45 -8.72
CA PHE A 604 -22.56 -5.42 -8.68
C PHE A 604 -22.86 -4.37 -7.60
N LEU A 605 -24.12 -4.06 -7.34
CA LEU A 605 -24.50 -3.06 -6.35
C LEU A 605 -24.54 -3.62 -4.92
N VAL A 606 -24.53 -4.94 -4.72
CA VAL A 606 -24.54 -5.54 -3.39
C VAL A 606 -23.13 -5.56 -2.80
N PRO A 607 -22.91 -5.01 -1.58
CA PRO A 607 -21.61 -5.08 -0.95
C PRO A 607 -21.35 -6.50 -0.48
N ARG A 608 -20.15 -7.00 -0.77
CA ARG A 608 -19.62 -8.19 -0.09
C ARG A 608 -18.74 -7.79 1.08
N PRO A 609 -18.62 -8.66 2.08
CA PRO A 609 -17.53 -8.61 3.05
C PRO A 609 -16.17 -8.57 2.32
N GLY A 610 -15.69 -7.35 2.07
CA GLY A 610 -14.53 -7.09 1.23
C GLY A 610 -13.24 -7.14 2.03
N SER A 611 -12.21 -7.75 1.43
CA SER A 611 -10.85 -7.92 1.95
C SER A 611 -9.99 -6.64 1.96
N ALA A 612 -10.61 -5.46 2.02
CA ALA A 612 -9.88 -4.20 1.89
C ALA A 612 -10.12 -3.35 3.13
N LEU A 613 -9.01 -2.92 3.75
CA LEU A 613 -8.98 -2.03 4.90
C LEU A 613 -9.61 -0.68 4.49
N LEU A 614 -10.86 -0.47 4.88
CA LEU A 614 -11.76 0.56 4.31
C LEU A 614 -11.39 1.99 4.74
N SER A 615 -10.85 2.17 5.93
CA SER A 615 -10.42 3.46 6.47
C SER A 615 -9.54 3.23 7.69
N ALA A 616 -8.86 4.29 8.15
CA ALA A 616 -8.23 4.25 9.47
C ALA A 616 -9.22 4.55 10.61
N ARG A 617 -10.42 5.07 10.30
CA ARG A 617 -11.46 5.36 11.29
C ARG A 617 -12.82 5.54 10.59
N PRO A 618 -13.65 4.50 10.48
CA PRO A 618 -14.98 4.65 9.91
C PRO A 618 -15.91 5.30 10.94
N ALA A 619 -16.90 6.09 10.52
CA ALA A 619 -17.81 6.79 11.44
C ALA A 619 -18.70 5.79 12.21
N ARG A 620 -19.13 4.72 11.55
CA ARG A 620 -19.66 3.49 12.16
C ARG A 620 -18.95 2.26 11.59
N PRO A 621 -18.94 1.12 12.31
CA PRO A 621 -18.59 -0.16 11.72
C PRO A 621 -19.40 -0.42 10.44
N ALA A 622 -18.81 -1.21 9.53
CA ALA A 622 -19.56 -1.71 8.39
C ALA A 622 -20.72 -2.57 8.88
N ARG A 623 -21.86 -2.47 8.21
CA ARG A 623 -23.02 -3.31 8.51
C ARG A 623 -22.67 -4.77 8.22
N THR A 624 -22.97 -5.62 9.18
CA THR A 624 -23.08 -7.07 8.98
C THR A 624 -24.13 -7.38 7.91
N TRP A 625 -24.08 -8.59 7.35
CA TRP A 625 -25.08 -9.01 6.35
C TRP A 625 -26.51 -8.92 6.89
N THR A 626 -26.74 -9.34 8.13
CA THR A 626 -28.05 -9.24 8.79
C THR A 626 -28.51 -7.80 8.94
N GLU A 627 -27.61 -6.86 9.24
CA GLU A 627 -27.95 -5.43 9.31
C GLU A 627 -28.28 -4.86 7.93
N TRP A 628 -27.62 -5.31 6.85
CA TRP A 628 -27.98 -4.94 5.48
C TRP A 628 -29.37 -5.44 5.09
N LEU A 629 -29.70 -6.70 5.42
CA LEU A 629 -31.02 -7.26 5.17
C LEU A 629 -32.10 -6.52 5.98
N ALA A 630 -31.84 -6.21 7.25
CA ALA A 630 -32.75 -5.41 8.08
C ALA A 630 -32.92 -3.99 7.54
N HIS A 631 -31.84 -3.35 7.10
CA HIS A 631 -31.88 -2.02 6.48
C HIS A 631 -32.64 -2.01 5.16
N ALA A 632 -32.56 -3.10 4.38
CA ALA A 632 -33.39 -3.30 3.20
C ALA A 632 -34.86 -3.64 3.53
N GLY A 633 -35.22 -3.82 4.80
CA GLY A 633 -36.58 -4.19 5.21
C GLY A 633 -36.93 -5.65 4.93
N LEU A 634 -35.94 -6.53 4.76
CA LEU A 634 -36.15 -7.96 4.49
C LEU A 634 -36.26 -8.79 5.79
N LEU A 635 -36.06 -8.17 6.96
CA LEU A 635 -36.09 -8.80 8.28
C LEU A 635 -37.04 -8.10 9.28
N THR A 636 -38.10 -7.44 8.79
CA THR A 636 -39.02 -6.64 9.64
C THR A 636 -39.71 -7.44 10.74
N ASP A 637 -39.85 -8.76 10.56
CA ASP A 637 -40.66 -9.62 11.44
C ASP A 637 -39.80 -10.52 12.35
N GLY A 638 -38.48 -10.33 12.35
CA GLY A 638 -37.53 -11.20 13.07
C GLY A 638 -37.24 -10.77 14.51
N VAL A 639 -37.27 -11.70 15.46
CA VAL A 639 -36.79 -11.50 16.83
C VAL A 639 -35.42 -12.17 17.01
N ARG A 640 -34.40 -11.37 17.35
CA ARG A 640 -33.05 -11.89 17.64
C ARG A 640 -33.04 -12.54 19.02
N THR A 641 -32.73 -13.82 19.07
CA THR A 641 -32.57 -14.62 20.30
C THR A 641 -31.09 -14.98 20.51
N SER A 642 -30.74 -15.53 21.67
CA SER A 642 -29.39 -16.04 21.93
C SER A 642 -28.98 -17.22 21.03
N MET A 643 -29.96 -17.87 20.39
CA MET A 643 -29.77 -19.07 19.54
C MET A 643 -29.94 -18.78 18.04
N GLY A 644 -30.19 -17.53 17.64
CA GLY A 644 -30.43 -17.13 16.25
C GLY A 644 -31.58 -16.14 16.10
N THR A 645 -31.93 -15.79 14.85
CA THR A 645 -33.09 -14.94 14.55
C THR A 645 -34.30 -15.82 14.27
N VAL A 646 -35.30 -15.75 15.15
CA VAL A 646 -36.62 -16.35 14.90
C VAL A 646 -37.36 -15.45 13.93
N THR A 647 -37.86 -15.99 12.84
CA THR A 647 -38.44 -15.22 11.73
C THR A 647 -39.47 -16.06 10.99
N GLN A 648 -40.32 -15.40 10.20
CA GLN A 648 -41.31 -16.06 9.37
C GLN A 648 -40.79 -16.14 7.93
N ALA A 649 -40.89 -17.31 7.30
CA ALA A 649 -40.66 -17.51 5.88
C ALA A 649 -41.81 -16.92 5.04
N THR A 650 -41.59 -16.79 3.75
CA THR A 650 -42.51 -16.11 2.82
C THR A 650 -43.86 -16.80 2.68
N ASP A 651 -43.92 -18.12 2.87
CA ASP A 651 -45.18 -18.88 2.88
C ASP A 651 -45.89 -18.91 4.25
N GLY A 652 -45.30 -18.24 5.26
CA GLY A 652 -45.84 -18.12 6.60
C GLY A 652 -45.27 -19.12 7.62
N HIS A 653 -44.36 -20.01 7.24
CA HIS A 653 -43.74 -20.94 8.19
C HIS A 653 -42.87 -20.23 9.23
N LEU A 654 -42.92 -20.70 10.48
CA LEU A 654 -42.08 -20.17 11.56
C LEU A 654 -40.71 -20.85 11.52
N CYS A 655 -39.66 -20.06 11.26
CA CYS A 655 -38.27 -20.51 11.27
C CYS A 655 -37.58 -20.07 12.55
N ARG A 656 -36.80 -20.96 13.15
CA ARG A 656 -36.04 -20.70 14.38
C ARG A 656 -34.67 -20.09 14.11
N SER A 657 -34.27 -20.05 12.83
CA SER A 657 -33.03 -19.43 12.38
C SER A 657 -33.17 -18.85 10.97
N LEU A 658 -32.27 -17.91 10.60
CA LEU A 658 -32.16 -17.44 9.21
C LEU A 658 -31.77 -18.57 8.25
N PHE A 659 -30.98 -19.54 8.72
CA PHE A 659 -30.60 -20.68 7.89
C PHE A 659 -31.82 -21.52 7.50
N GLU A 660 -32.71 -21.79 8.46
CA GLU A 660 -33.97 -22.46 8.17
C GLU A 660 -34.82 -21.66 7.20
N ARG A 661 -34.94 -20.34 7.41
CA ARG A 661 -35.67 -19.46 6.51
C ARG A 661 -35.14 -19.48 5.08
N HIS A 662 -33.82 -19.48 4.88
CA HIS A 662 -33.25 -19.52 3.52
C HIS A 662 -33.61 -20.80 2.76
N VAL A 663 -33.71 -21.94 3.47
CA VAL A 663 -34.11 -23.22 2.86
C VAL A 663 -35.60 -23.24 2.60
N ASP A 664 -36.41 -22.78 3.55
CA ASP A 664 -37.87 -22.68 3.44
C ASP A 664 -38.30 -21.75 2.29
N ASP A 665 -37.75 -20.53 2.26
CA ASP A 665 -37.98 -19.55 1.18
C ASP A 665 -37.56 -20.12 -0.19
N PHE A 666 -36.49 -20.93 -0.26
CA PHE A 666 -36.11 -21.64 -1.48
C PHE A 666 -37.17 -22.66 -1.89
N LEU A 667 -37.61 -23.53 -0.98
CA LEU A 667 -38.62 -24.55 -1.28
C LEU A 667 -39.92 -23.88 -1.76
N HIS A 668 -40.32 -22.78 -1.11
CA HIS A 668 -41.46 -21.97 -1.53
C HIS A 668 -41.26 -21.34 -2.92
N HIS A 669 -40.12 -20.68 -3.16
CA HIS A 669 -39.82 -20.00 -4.43
C HIS A 669 -39.95 -20.94 -5.63
N TRP A 670 -39.47 -22.18 -5.49
CA TRP A 670 -39.51 -23.17 -6.56
C TRP A 670 -40.76 -24.05 -6.56
N GLY A 671 -41.76 -23.74 -5.73
CA GLY A 671 -43.01 -24.48 -5.66
C GLY A 671 -42.85 -25.91 -5.15
N VAL A 672 -41.78 -26.21 -4.41
CA VAL A 672 -41.57 -27.51 -3.78
C VAL A 672 -42.48 -27.60 -2.56
N ALA A 673 -43.54 -28.41 -2.67
CA ALA A 673 -44.47 -28.61 -1.57
C ALA A 673 -43.79 -29.27 -0.36
N HIS A 674 -43.86 -28.61 0.79
CA HIS A 674 -43.19 -29.02 2.01
C HIS A 674 -44.05 -28.74 3.26
N GLU A 675 -43.90 -29.58 4.28
CA GLU A 675 -44.56 -29.46 5.59
C GLU A 675 -43.50 -29.25 6.68
N PRO A 676 -43.62 -28.21 7.54
CA PRO A 676 -42.66 -27.94 8.60
C PRO A 676 -42.85 -28.81 9.84
N GLU A 677 -41.76 -29.11 10.53
CA GLU A 677 -41.71 -29.88 11.78
C GLU A 677 -42.45 -31.25 11.80
N PRO A 678 -42.39 -32.08 10.75
CA PRO A 678 -43.05 -33.38 10.72
C PRO A 678 -42.42 -34.35 11.74
N SER A 679 -43.26 -35.21 12.33
CA SER A 679 -42.79 -36.22 13.28
C SER A 679 -42.12 -37.41 12.59
N TYR A 680 -40.96 -37.83 13.08
CA TYR A 680 -40.39 -39.13 12.68
C TYR A 680 -41.23 -40.30 13.25
N PRO A 681 -41.22 -41.48 12.62
CA PRO A 681 -41.82 -42.69 13.17
C PRO A 681 -41.28 -43.00 14.57
N ARG A 682 -42.18 -43.47 15.45
CA ARG A 682 -41.78 -43.90 16.80
C ARG A 682 -40.89 -45.14 16.72
N HIS A 683 -39.85 -45.17 17.55
CA HIS A 683 -38.96 -46.33 17.67
C HIS A 683 -38.54 -46.49 19.14
N PRO A 684 -38.57 -47.71 19.70
CA PRO A 684 -38.34 -47.97 21.13
C PRO A 684 -36.94 -47.60 21.65
N GLU A 685 -36.00 -47.22 20.78
CA GLU A 685 -34.60 -46.96 21.12
C GLU A 685 -34.11 -45.68 20.43
N LEU A 686 -34.34 -45.59 19.11
CA LEU A 686 -33.87 -44.48 18.28
C LEU A 686 -34.76 -43.25 18.33
N ASN A 687 -36.04 -43.38 18.72
CA ASN A 687 -36.99 -42.27 18.81
C ASN A 687 -37.98 -42.44 19.97
N THR A 688 -37.46 -42.39 21.20
CA THR A 688 -38.24 -42.48 22.44
C THR A 688 -38.89 -41.15 22.84
N THR A 689 -38.38 -40.03 22.33
CA THR A 689 -38.75 -38.67 22.76
C THR A 689 -39.57 -37.88 21.74
N GLY A 690 -39.89 -38.45 20.57
CA GLY A 690 -40.63 -37.76 19.52
C GLY A 690 -39.77 -36.77 18.72
N LEU A 691 -38.77 -37.27 18.02
CA LEU A 691 -37.94 -36.53 17.06
C LEU A 691 -38.81 -35.98 15.92
N ARG A 692 -38.48 -34.76 15.48
CA ARG A 692 -39.06 -34.11 14.31
C ARG A 692 -37.96 -33.78 13.31
N ALA A 693 -38.27 -33.81 12.03
CA ALA A 693 -37.43 -33.19 11.01
C ALA A 693 -37.80 -31.72 10.86
N ASP A 694 -37.02 -31.01 10.06
CA ASP A 694 -37.29 -29.60 9.80
C ASP A 694 -38.38 -29.50 8.72
N TRP A 695 -38.31 -30.33 7.66
CA TRP A 695 -39.38 -30.44 6.66
C TRP A 695 -39.65 -31.88 6.19
N ARG A 696 -40.85 -32.08 5.62
CA ARG A 696 -41.22 -33.25 4.83
C ARG A 696 -41.75 -32.80 3.47
N LEU A 697 -41.19 -33.36 2.40
CA LEU A 697 -41.61 -33.09 1.02
C LEU A 697 -42.82 -33.96 0.63
N ALA A 698 -43.48 -33.62 -0.48
CA ALA A 698 -44.71 -34.28 -0.94
C ALA A 698 -44.59 -35.80 -1.16
N ASP A 699 -43.41 -36.31 -1.53
CA ASP A 699 -43.13 -37.74 -1.72
C ASP A 699 -42.85 -38.50 -0.41
N GLY A 700 -42.87 -37.80 0.73
CA GLY A 700 -42.54 -38.35 2.05
C GLY A 700 -41.06 -38.27 2.42
N THR A 701 -40.22 -37.60 1.62
CA THR A 701 -38.81 -37.35 1.94
C THR A 701 -38.66 -36.38 3.11
N PHE A 702 -37.78 -36.70 4.05
CA PHE A 702 -37.46 -35.86 5.20
C PHE A 702 -36.25 -34.96 4.88
N VAL A 703 -36.27 -33.72 5.34
CA VAL A 703 -35.21 -32.73 5.16
C VAL A 703 -34.74 -32.20 6.52
N GLU A 704 -33.42 -32.09 6.69
CA GLU A 704 -32.79 -31.58 7.91
C GLU A 704 -31.79 -30.46 7.59
N ALA A 705 -31.99 -29.29 8.19
CA ALA A 705 -31.07 -28.15 8.20
C ALA A 705 -30.09 -28.27 9.38
N LEU A 706 -28.86 -28.66 9.06
CA LEU A 706 -27.80 -28.96 10.02
C LEU A 706 -26.96 -27.73 10.41
N GLY A 707 -27.56 -26.77 11.13
CA GLY A 707 -26.92 -25.47 11.44
C GLY A 707 -25.86 -25.46 12.55
N LEU A 708 -25.82 -26.46 13.45
CA LEU A 708 -24.98 -26.45 14.68
C LEU A 708 -24.12 -27.72 14.84
N MET A 709 -23.39 -28.12 13.80
CA MET A 709 -22.58 -29.35 13.78
C MET A 709 -21.43 -29.39 14.82
N THR A 710 -21.00 -28.25 15.38
CA THR A 710 -19.85 -28.17 16.29
C THR A 710 -20.14 -28.60 17.72
N GLN A 711 -21.40 -28.84 18.08
CA GLN A 711 -21.78 -29.36 19.40
C GLN A 711 -21.91 -30.89 19.38
N GLU A 712 -21.13 -31.58 20.21
CA GLU A 712 -21.06 -33.05 20.27
C GLU A 712 -22.44 -33.70 20.53
N ALA A 713 -23.27 -33.07 21.36
CA ALA A 713 -24.64 -33.50 21.62
C ALA A 713 -25.57 -33.36 20.40
N TYR A 714 -25.35 -32.34 19.56
CA TYR A 714 -26.12 -32.14 18.32
C TYR A 714 -25.73 -33.18 17.26
N ALA A 715 -24.43 -33.47 17.13
CA ALA A 715 -23.92 -34.52 16.24
C ALA A 715 -24.51 -35.91 16.59
N ALA A 716 -24.61 -36.24 17.89
CA ALA A 716 -25.25 -37.48 18.34
C ALA A 716 -26.74 -37.56 17.97
N LYS A 717 -27.48 -36.44 18.07
CA LYS A 717 -28.89 -36.36 17.67
C LYS A 717 -29.07 -36.57 16.17
N VAL A 718 -28.20 -35.97 15.35
CA VAL A 718 -28.22 -36.12 13.88
C VAL A 718 -27.86 -37.56 13.48
N ALA A 719 -26.84 -38.16 14.11
CA ALA A 719 -26.50 -39.57 13.88
C ALA A 719 -27.67 -40.51 14.21
N ARG A 720 -28.41 -40.23 15.29
CA ARG A 720 -29.61 -40.97 15.67
C ARG A 720 -30.73 -40.85 14.64
N LYS A 721 -31.00 -39.63 14.14
CA LYS A 721 -31.98 -39.38 13.07
C LYS A 721 -31.62 -40.13 11.78
N ARG A 722 -30.35 -40.11 11.38
CA ARG A 722 -29.86 -40.87 10.21
C ARG A 722 -30.05 -42.38 10.36
N LYS A 723 -29.77 -42.94 11.56
CA LYS A 723 -30.03 -44.36 11.84
C LYS A 723 -31.51 -44.70 11.78
N LEU A 724 -32.35 -43.85 12.35
CA LEU A 724 -33.80 -44.01 12.35
C LEU A 724 -34.37 -44.00 10.92
N ALA A 725 -33.94 -43.03 10.09
CA ALA A 725 -34.35 -42.95 8.69
C ALA A 725 -33.99 -44.22 7.91
N ARG A 726 -32.74 -44.71 8.06
CA ARG A 726 -32.31 -45.97 7.44
C ARG A 726 -33.12 -47.17 7.90
N HIS A 727 -33.42 -47.26 9.20
CA HIS A 727 -34.20 -48.37 9.75
C HIS A 727 -35.61 -48.43 9.17
N HIS A 728 -36.26 -47.27 8.96
CA HIS A 728 -37.62 -47.18 8.44
C HIS A 728 -37.69 -47.00 6.91
N GLY A 729 -36.56 -47.08 6.19
CA GLY A 729 -36.53 -46.89 4.74
C GLY A 729 -36.92 -45.48 4.28
N LEU A 730 -36.76 -44.47 5.15
CA LEU A 730 -37.07 -43.07 4.83
C LEU A 730 -35.95 -42.44 4.02
N ARG A 731 -36.31 -41.75 2.93
CA ARG A 731 -35.38 -40.86 2.23
C ARG A 731 -35.11 -39.63 3.10
N LEU A 732 -33.84 -39.34 3.33
CA LEU A 732 -33.39 -38.23 4.18
C LEU A 732 -32.38 -37.36 3.43
N VAL A 733 -32.73 -36.09 3.23
CA VAL A 733 -31.85 -35.04 2.71
C VAL A 733 -31.31 -34.23 3.88
N THR A 734 -30.01 -34.00 3.92
CA THR A 734 -29.39 -33.13 4.93
C THR A 734 -28.71 -31.97 4.24
N VAL A 735 -29.02 -30.75 4.69
CA VAL A 735 -28.50 -29.49 4.16
C VAL A 735 -27.66 -28.81 5.23
N THR A 736 -26.50 -28.30 4.88
CA THR A 736 -25.62 -27.50 5.74
C THR A 736 -25.54 -26.06 5.23
N ALA A 737 -24.92 -25.16 5.99
CA ALA A 737 -24.73 -23.78 5.54
C ALA A 737 -23.86 -23.67 4.27
N GLU A 738 -22.97 -24.65 4.04
CA GLU A 738 -22.12 -24.74 2.83
C GLU A 738 -22.89 -25.21 1.60
N ASP A 739 -24.11 -25.73 1.78
CA ASP A 739 -24.96 -26.24 0.71
C ASP A 739 -25.93 -25.17 0.16
N LEU A 740 -25.94 -23.96 0.75
CA LEU A 740 -26.91 -22.91 0.41
C LEU A 740 -26.80 -22.39 -1.02
N ASP A 741 -25.63 -22.49 -1.66
CA ASP A 741 -25.40 -22.14 -3.07
C ASP A 741 -25.73 -23.31 -4.04
N ARG A 742 -26.07 -24.49 -3.49
CA ARG A 742 -26.30 -25.75 -4.22
C ARG A 742 -27.66 -26.39 -3.95
N LEU A 743 -28.59 -25.64 -3.37
CA LEU A 743 -29.96 -26.12 -3.15
C LEU A 743 -30.64 -26.61 -4.46
N PRO A 744 -30.44 -26.00 -5.65
CA PRO A 744 -31.06 -26.49 -6.87
C PRO A 744 -30.59 -27.90 -7.23
N GLU A 745 -29.31 -28.24 -7.03
CA GLU A 745 -28.83 -29.61 -7.24
C GLU A 745 -29.33 -30.57 -6.18
N ILE A 746 -29.36 -30.13 -4.91
CA ILE A 746 -29.79 -30.98 -3.81
C ILE A 746 -31.26 -31.35 -3.97
N PHE A 747 -32.07 -30.41 -4.43
CA PHE A 747 -33.51 -30.58 -4.60
C PHE A 747 -33.94 -30.85 -6.06
N ALA A 748 -33.00 -31.18 -6.95
CA ALA A 748 -33.27 -31.35 -8.38
C ALA A 748 -34.46 -32.29 -8.68
N ASP A 749 -34.62 -33.37 -7.90
CA ASP A 749 -35.70 -34.34 -8.05
C ASP A 749 -37.11 -33.78 -7.75
N TRP A 750 -37.19 -32.63 -7.06
CA TRP A 750 -38.45 -32.02 -6.64
C TRP A 750 -38.70 -30.65 -7.29
N LEU A 751 -37.78 -30.18 -8.13
CA LEU A 751 -37.98 -28.96 -8.91
C LEU A 751 -38.93 -29.22 -10.09
N PRO A 752 -39.75 -28.25 -10.51
CA PRO A 752 -40.59 -28.39 -11.70
C PRO A 752 -39.75 -28.69 -12.96
N ASP A 753 -40.26 -29.53 -13.85
CA ASP A 753 -39.58 -29.86 -15.13
C ASP A 753 -39.16 -28.57 -15.88
N GLY A 754 -37.87 -28.47 -16.23
CA GLY A 754 -37.26 -27.28 -16.86
C GLY A 754 -36.56 -26.32 -15.90
N SER A 755 -36.68 -26.52 -14.59
CA SER A 755 -36.09 -25.65 -13.56
C SER A 755 -34.66 -26.06 -13.16
N ALA A 756 -34.29 -27.32 -13.39
CA ALA A 756 -32.95 -27.86 -13.17
C ALA A 756 -32.13 -27.76 -14.48
N GLY A 757 -31.69 -26.53 -14.80
CA GLY A 757 -30.80 -26.23 -15.92
C GLY A 757 -29.37 -26.08 -15.47
#